data_AF-A0A0P0G9R4-F1
#
_entry.id   AF-A0A0P0G9R4-F1
#
_cell.length_a   1.000
_cell.length_b   1.000
_cell.length_c   1.000
_cell.angle_alpha   90.00
_cell.angle_beta   90.00
_cell.angle_gamma   90.00
#
_symmetry.space_group_name_H-M   'P 1'
#
loop_
_entity.id
_entity.type
_entity.pdbx_description
1 polymer ?
#
loop_
_entity_poly.entity_id
_entity_poly.type
_entity_poly.pdbx_seq_one_letter_code
_entity_poly.pdbx_strand_id
1 'polypeptide(L)'
;MKIAKYFLCLALLLVAISAEAQQLRKEAFDLLNLDYPGLEKVKAACAQQQWDKAAQALLDYYRQRTGIGHPDINLKNIKISKEEQKWADDALEHTFFVHKGYQPSYNYGKDINWQYWPVQDNELRWQLHRHKWFTPMGKAYRISGDEKYAKEWAYQYMDWIKKNPLTTVEKEEYELVSAGEVKGNAENVRFAWRPLEVSNRLQDQTLQFLLFIPSQAFTPEFLTEFLINYHRHALHILGNYSDQGNHLLFEAQRMVYAGAFFPEFKEATGWRESGISILNREIKKQVYPDGGQYELDPHYHLAAINIFCKALRMADVNGFRQEFPVEYVNTVKNMIEFYSNICFPDYSNPCFSDAKLGDRPAEVRNYQDWLKLFPDCDWIRYYATEGREGSPLPNLSHGALTSGFFTFRNGWKQDATVMVVKAGPKGEWHCQPDNGTFELWFNGRNLFPDSGSYVYAGDDEVMKLRNWFRRTSSHNTLTLDEKNLQTTQSVTKLWQPEGNEQILVTENPHYEGLKHRRSVFFVDQSYFVIVDEAVGDAKGTVNLNYHLCEGTVNVDGKNHILTTAYDGPSNMKLQCFAEKKASIREKEGWRSTAYRVRVPRTSVSFDVDKKDSEAVRYITIIYPSKNAASFPAFKAKFLNKKFDENGVKIEISVDGKKRQLEYKL
;
A
#
# COMPACT_ATOMS: atom_id res chain seq x y z
N MET A 1 53.63 -20.77 44.95
CA MET A 1 52.21 -20.74 45.40
C MET A 1 51.43 -19.44 45.13
N LYS A 2 51.99 -18.40 44.50
CA LYS A 2 51.26 -17.16 44.17
C LYS A 2 50.83 -17.00 42.70
N ILE A 3 51.45 -17.71 41.75
CA ILE A 3 51.14 -17.57 40.31
C ILE A 3 49.90 -18.40 39.90
N ALA A 4 49.64 -19.53 40.54
CA ALA A 4 48.47 -20.37 40.26
C ALA A 4 47.12 -19.74 40.69
N LYS A 5 47.13 -18.81 41.66
CA LYS A 5 45.91 -18.10 42.09
C LYS A 5 45.46 -17.02 41.11
N TYR A 6 46.38 -16.40 40.36
CA TYR A 6 46.03 -15.36 39.38
C TYR A 6 45.43 -15.95 38.10
N PHE A 7 45.87 -17.13 37.65
CA PHE A 7 45.25 -17.82 36.52
C PHE A 7 43.86 -18.38 36.85
N LEU A 8 43.63 -18.84 38.08
CA LEU A 8 42.31 -19.29 38.50
C LEU A 8 41.32 -18.12 38.63
N CYS A 9 41.78 -16.95 39.12
CA CYS A 9 40.96 -15.74 39.16
C CYS A 9 40.71 -15.15 37.76
N LEU A 10 41.67 -15.19 36.83
CA LEU A 10 41.43 -14.74 35.44
C LEU A 10 40.53 -15.72 34.66
N ALA A 11 40.63 -17.03 34.89
CA ALA A 11 39.71 -18.00 34.29
C ALA A 11 38.29 -17.89 34.87
N LEU A 12 38.16 -17.59 36.17
CA LEU A 12 36.85 -17.30 36.79
C LEU A 12 36.29 -15.93 36.37
N LEU A 13 37.14 -14.94 36.07
CA LEU A 13 36.71 -13.64 35.50
C LEU A 13 36.38 -13.71 34.00
N LEU A 14 37.06 -14.57 33.23
CA LEU A 14 36.72 -14.82 31.82
C LEU A 14 35.46 -15.69 31.66
N VAL A 15 35.08 -16.46 32.70
CA VAL A 15 33.78 -17.12 32.79
C VAL A 15 32.71 -16.18 33.38
N ALA A 16 33.09 -15.15 34.15
CA ALA A 16 32.16 -14.17 34.74
C ALA A 16 31.88 -12.93 33.86
N ILE A 17 32.46 -12.85 32.66
CA ILE A 17 31.91 -12.04 31.55
C ILE A 17 31.20 -12.99 30.59
N SER A 18 30.45 -13.96 31.14
CA SER A 18 29.31 -14.54 30.44
C SER A 18 28.30 -13.41 30.29
N ALA A 19 27.82 -13.16 29.07
CA ALA A 19 26.58 -12.45 28.82
C ALA A 19 25.58 -12.75 29.94
N GLU A 20 25.03 -11.73 30.60
CA GLU A 20 24.13 -11.86 31.74
C GLU A 20 23.20 -13.08 31.60
N ALA A 21 23.48 -14.12 32.38
CA ALA A 21 23.23 -15.52 32.01
C ALA A 21 21.82 -15.79 31.48
N GLN A 22 21.75 -16.26 30.23
CA GLN A 22 20.59 -16.96 29.69
C GLN A 22 20.26 -18.12 30.63
N GLN A 23 19.00 -18.26 31.03
CA GLN A 23 18.58 -19.33 31.94
C GLN A 23 17.77 -20.36 31.18
N LEU A 24 17.99 -21.64 31.47
CA LEU A 24 17.14 -22.69 30.92
C LEU A 24 15.72 -22.56 31.48
N ARG A 25 14.75 -22.32 30.61
CA ARG A 25 13.35 -22.15 30.99
C ARG A 25 12.53 -23.40 30.69
N LYS A 26 12.28 -24.21 31.72
CA LYS A 26 11.53 -25.47 31.62
C LYS A 26 10.10 -25.27 31.11
N GLU A 27 9.49 -24.13 31.45
CA GLU A 27 8.15 -23.75 30.99
C GLU A 27 8.03 -23.68 29.46
N ALA A 28 9.14 -23.51 28.72
CA ALA A 28 9.11 -23.56 27.25
C ALA A 28 8.59 -24.90 26.71
N PHE A 29 8.86 -26.02 27.40
CA PHE A 29 8.39 -27.34 26.98
C PHE A 29 6.89 -27.53 27.19
N ASP A 30 6.28 -26.79 28.13
CA ASP A 30 4.83 -26.83 28.36
C ASP A 30 4.06 -26.12 27.24
N LEU A 31 4.71 -25.21 26.52
CA LEU A 31 4.11 -24.48 25.38
C LEU A 31 4.12 -25.32 24.09
N LEU A 32 4.97 -26.35 24.01
CA LEU A 32 5.20 -27.14 22.80
C LEU A 32 4.34 -28.39 22.78
N ASN A 33 3.80 -28.72 21.61
CA ASN A 33 3.25 -30.03 21.32
C ASN A 33 4.43 -31.01 21.17
N LEU A 34 4.82 -31.68 22.26
CA LEU A 34 5.92 -32.65 22.24
C LEU A 34 5.63 -33.91 21.41
N ASP A 35 4.39 -34.10 20.92
CA ASP A 35 4.02 -35.12 19.94
C ASP A 35 4.22 -34.65 18.48
N TYR A 36 4.69 -33.42 18.26
CA TYR A 36 4.99 -32.93 16.93
C TYR A 36 6.12 -33.75 16.28
N PRO A 37 5.98 -34.17 15.01
CA PRO A 37 6.98 -34.98 14.32
C PRO A 37 8.39 -34.35 14.36
N GLY A 38 9.37 -35.13 14.80
CA GLY A 38 10.76 -34.70 15.00
C GLY A 38 11.11 -34.27 16.43
N LEU A 39 10.12 -34.13 17.32
CA LEU A 39 10.33 -33.81 18.74
C LEU A 39 10.42 -35.05 19.65
N GLU A 40 10.54 -36.26 19.11
CA GLU A 40 10.50 -37.51 19.89
C GLU A 40 11.64 -37.56 20.93
N LYS A 41 12.83 -37.08 20.57
CA LYS A 41 13.97 -36.97 21.49
C LYS A 41 13.73 -35.95 22.59
N VAL A 42 13.09 -34.83 22.27
CA VAL A 42 12.73 -33.79 23.24
C VAL A 42 11.72 -34.36 24.24
N LYS A 43 10.66 -34.99 23.73
CA LYS A 43 9.63 -35.66 24.54
C LYS A 43 10.23 -36.69 25.50
N ALA A 44 11.10 -37.57 24.98
CA ALA A 44 11.75 -38.61 25.79
C ALA A 44 12.65 -38.01 26.90
N ALA A 45 13.40 -36.96 26.59
CA ALA A 45 14.24 -36.27 27.56
C ALA A 45 13.42 -35.53 28.63
N CYS A 46 12.33 -34.85 28.25
CA CYS A 46 11.39 -34.23 29.18
C CYS A 46 10.75 -35.24 30.14
N ALA A 47 10.31 -36.41 29.63
CA ALA A 47 9.72 -37.47 30.45
C ALA A 47 10.70 -38.02 31.51
N GLN A 48 12.00 -37.96 31.24
CA GLN A 48 13.06 -38.34 32.18
C GLN A 48 13.59 -37.16 33.01
N GLN A 49 12.98 -35.97 32.90
CA GLN A 49 13.42 -34.72 33.54
C GLN A 49 14.86 -34.32 33.21
N GLN A 50 15.35 -34.70 32.02
CA GLN A 50 16.68 -34.38 31.53
C GLN A 50 16.65 -33.05 30.73
N TRP A 51 16.44 -31.94 31.43
CA TRP A 51 16.11 -30.64 30.83
C TRP A 51 17.18 -30.09 29.90
N ASP A 52 18.46 -30.18 30.25
CA ASP A 52 19.57 -29.71 29.38
C ASP A 52 19.62 -30.52 28.07
N LYS A 53 19.42 -31.84 28.16
CA LYS A 53 19.34 -32.71 26.99
C LYS A 53 18.10 -32.43 26.16
N ALA A 54 16.97 -32.11 26.78
CA ALA A 54 15.75 -31.74 26.08
C ALA A 54 15.93 -30.43 25.29
N ALA A 55 16.55 -29.42 25.92
CA ALA A 55 16.82 -28.14 25.28
C ALA A 55 17.83 -28.27 24.12
N GLN A 56 18.90 -29.05 24.31
CA GLN A 56 19.86 -29.33 23.24
C GLN A 56 19.19 -30.09 22.09
N ALA A 57 18.38 -31.12 22.38
CA ALA A 57 17.64 -31.86 21.36
C ALA A 57 16.65 -30.96 20.60
N LEU A 58 16.04 -29.99 21.28
CA LEU A 58 15.13 -29.02 20.65
C LEU A 58 15.89 -28.05 19.74
N LEU A 59 17.06 -27.58 20.17
CA LEU A 59 17.93 -26.76 19.32
C LEU A 59 18.42 -27.54 18.09
N ASP A 60 18.81 -28.80 18.28
CA ASP A 60 19.20 -29.68 17.18
C ASP A 60 18.05 -29.90 16.20
N TYR A 61 16.83 -30.11 16.72
CA TYR A 61 15.62 -30.17 15.91
C TYR A 61 15.48 -28.93 15.05
N TYR A 62 15.47 -27.72 15.63
CA TYR A 62 15.27 -26.50 14.85
C TYR A 62 16.42 -26.20 13.87
N ARG A 63 17.66 -26.59 14.19
CA ARG A 63 18.81 -26.48 13.26
C ARG A 63 18.69 -27.41 12.07
N GLN A 64 18.02 -28.55 12.23
CA GLN A 64 17.85 -29.59 11.21
C GLN A 64 16.45 -29.57 10.58
N ARG A 65 15.53 -28.75 11.10
CA ARG A 65 14.12 -28.70 10.69
C ARG A 65 14.02 -28.38 9.21
N THR A 66 13.38 -29.28 8.48
CA THR A 66 13.01 -29.10 7.07
C THR A 66 11.51 -28.95 6.93
N GLY A 67 11.04 -28.44 5.79
CA GLY A 67 9.60 -28.32 5.50
C GLY A 67 8.95 -27.04 5.98
N ILE A 68 9.68 -26.17 6.71
CA ILE A 68 9.22 -24.82 7.05
C ILE A 68 9.93 -23.79 6.16
N GLY A 69 9.17 -23.13 5.29
CA GLY A 69 9.61 -22.07 4.40
C GLY A 69 9.30 -20.68 4.94
N HIS A 70 10.06 -19.67 4.49
CA HIS A 70 9.82 -18.27 4.83
C HIS A 70 9.85 -17.39 3.57
N PRO A 71 8.75 -16.72 3.19
CA PRO A 71 8.68 -16.01 1.91
C PRO A 71 9.51 -14.73 1.88
N ASP A 72 9.79 -14.12 3.03
CA ASP A 72 10.50 -12.84 3.14
C ASP A 72 12.04 -12.97 3.11
N ILE A 73 12.59 -14.19 3.09
CA ILE A 73 14.06 -14.40 3.03
C ILE A 73 14.46 -15.64 2.23
N ASN A 74 15.51 -15.51 1.44
CA ASN A 74 16.19 -16.63 0.80
C ASN A 74 17.56 -16.84 1.45
N LEU A 75 17.67 -17.84 2.33
CA LEU A 75 18.91 -18.14 3.05
C LEU A 75 20.08 -18.56 2.15
N LYS A 76 19.82 -18.98 0.91
CA LYS A 76 20.86 -19.33 -0.08
C LYS A 76 21.46 -18.11 -0.78
N ASN A 77 20.78 -16.95 -0.73
CA ASN A 77 21.20 -15.73 -1.40
C ASN A 77 20.82 -14.51 -0.55
N ILE A 78 21.46 -14.40 0.62
CA ILE A 78 21.24 -13.29 1.53
C ILE A 78 21.93 -12.04 0.96
N LYS A 79 21.19 -10.93 0.92
CA LYS A 79 21.69 -9.64 0.50
C LYS A 79 21.52 -8.63 1.63
N ILE A 80 22.51 -7.76 1.78
CA ILE A 80 22.47 -6.61 2.68
C ILE A 80 22.80 -5.35 1.89
N SER A 81 22.01 -4.30 2.07
CA SER A 81 22.28 -2.98 1.51
C SER A 81 23.33 -2.23 2.33
N LYS A 82 23.89 -1.14 1.79
CA LYS A 82 24.82 -0.27 2.54
C LYS A 82 24.15 0.36 3.77
N GLU A 83 22.87 0.72 3.67
CA GLU A 83 22.10 1.27 4.79
C GLU A 83 21.90 0.23 5.89
N GLU A 84 21.48 -0.98 5.53
CA GLU A 84 21.33 -2.08 6.50
C GLU A 84 22.65 -2.47 7.15
N GLN A 85 23.75 -2.53 6.38
CA GLN A 85 25.08 -2.79 6.94
C GLN A 85 25.45 -1.73 7.97
N LYS A 86 25.21 -0.44 7.66
CA LYS A 86 25.42 0.63 8.63
C LYS A 86 24.58 0.46 9.88
N TRP A 87 23.29 0.10 9.76
CA TRP A 87 22.45 -0.14 10.94
C TRP A 87 22.93 -1.32 11.79
N ALA A 88 23.44 -2.38 11.15
CA ALA A 88 24.03 -3.52 11.84
C ALA A 88 25.32 -3.13 12.60
N ASP A 89 26.18 -2.32 11.98
CA ASP A 89 27.44 -1.87 12.58
C ASP A 89 27.20 -0.86 13.71
N ASP A 90 26.32 0.12 13.50
CA ASP A 90 25.93 1.11 14.52
C ASP A 90 25.33 0.43 15.76
N ALA A 91 24.56 -0.65 15.56
CA ALA A 91 23.95 -1.41 16.64
C ALA A 91 24.96 -2.10 17.55
N LEU A 92 26.18 -2.40 17.08
CA LEU A 92 27.26 -2.94 17.93
C LEU A 92 27.69 -1.96 19.04
N GLU A 93 27.46 -0.67 18.82
CA GLU A 93 27.75 0.41 19.78
C GLU A 93 26.47 0.98 20.42
N HIS A 94 25.35 0.23 20.33
CA HIS A 94 24.02 0.60 20.83
C HIS A 94 23.46 1.89 20.21
N THR A 95 23.83 2.17 18.96
CA THR A 95 23.25 3.25 18.16
C THR A 95 22.17 2.65 17.26
N PHE A 96 20.90 2.93 17.57
CA PHE A 96 19.79 2.18 17.00
C PHE A 96 19.03 2.95 15.95
N PHE A 97 18.89 2.36 14.76
CA PHE A 97 18.03 2.91 13.73
C PHE A 97 16.55 2.72 14.10
N VAL A 98 15.86 3.84 14.27
CA VAL A 98 14.44 3.87 14.64
C VAL A 98 13.57 4.43 13.51
N HIS A 99 13.90 5.61 12.99
CA HIS A 99 13.06 6.32 12.01
C HIS A 99 13.89 7.25 11.12
N LYS A 100 13.53 7.36 9.85
CA LYS A 100 14.26 8.19 8.87
C LYS A 100 14.22 9.69 9.17
N GLY A 101 13.18 10.15 9.88
CA GLY A 101 13.05 11.54 10.33
C GLY A 101 13.99 11.92 11.48
N TYR A 102 14.61 10.94 12.15
CA TYR A 102 15.51 11.14 13.27
C TYR A 102 16.90 10.60 12.91
N GLN A 103 17.65 11.38 12.13
CA GLN A 103 19.00 11.05 11.67
C GLN A 103 19.98 12.18 12.02
N PRO A 104 21.22 11.86 12.47
CA PRO A 104 21.75 10.52 12.75
C PRO A 104 20.99 9.82 13.89
N SER A 105 21.03 8.49 13.89
CA SER A 105 20.40 7.66 14.93
C SER A 105 20.95 7.96 16.33
N TYR A 106 20.13 7.80 17.37
CA TYR A 106 20.54 8.03 18.75
C TYR A 106 21.31 6.84 19.34
N ASN A 107 22.24 7.12 20.26
CA ASN A 107 22.91 6.12 21.09
C ASN A 107 22.14 5.92 22.39
N TYR A 108 21.90 4.67 22.76
CA TYR A 108 21.05 4.30 23.90
C TYR A 108 21.85 3.91 25.16
N GLY A 109 23.17 4.13 25.15
CA GLY A 109 24.07 3.88 26.26
C GLY A 109 24.59 2.45 26.32
N LYS A 110 25.75 2.25 26.97
CA LYS A 110 26.36 0.91 27.16
C LYS A 110 25.45 -0.02 27.97
N ASP A 111 24.82 0.51 29.02
CA ASP A 111 23.66 -0.13 29.64
C ASP A 111 22.42 0.40 28.92
N ILE A 112 21.84 -0.43 28.04
CA ILE A 112 20.84 0.03 27.07
C ILE A 112 19.61 0.61 27.80
N ASN A 113 19.34 1.89 27.58
CA ASN A 113 18.16 2.55 28.09
C ASN A 113 17.02 2.50 27.05
N TRP A 114 16.21 1.44 27.08
CA TRP A 114 15.03 1.30 26.19
C TRP A 114 13.94 2.36 26.39
N GLN A 115 14.07 3.19 27.43
CA GLN A 115 13.14 4.28 27.73
C GLN A 115 13.73 5.66 27.38
N TYR A 116 14.92 5.69 26.76
CA TYR A 116 15.56 6.94 26.35
C TYR A 116 14.70 7.67 25.32
N TRP A 117 14.30 8.91 25.65
CA TRP A 117 13.32 9.67 24.90
C TRP A 117 13.78 11.12 24.69
N PRO A 118 14.74 11.35 23.77
CA PRO A 118 15.39 12.66 23.61
C PRO A 118 14.49 13.71 22.97
N VAL A 119 13.50 13.28 22.19
CA VAL A 119 12.45 14.11 21.59
C VAL A 119 11.14 13.48 22.04
N GLN A 120 10.25 14.27 22.64
CA GLN A 120 8.94 13.81 23.16
C GLN A 120 7.92 13.53 22.04
N ASP A 121 8.36 12.73 21.06
CA ASP A 121 7.52 12.14 20.02
C ASP A 121 7.30 10.66 20.34
N ASN A 122 6.05 10.27 20.53
CA ASN A 122 5.69 8.89 20.82
C ASN A 122 6.14 7.94 19.69
N GLU A 123 6.15 8.37 18.43
CA GLU A 123 6.61 7.54 17.30
C GLU A 123 8.08 7.14 17.41
N LEU A 124 8.92 8.04 17.94
CA LEU A 124 10.32 7.70 18.22
C LEU A 124 10.42 6.57 19.25
N ARG A 125 9.62 6.61 20.31
CA ARG A 125 9.67 5.58 21.37
C ARG A 125 8.99 4.27 20.96
N TRP A 126 7.86 4.32 20.27
CA TRP A 126 7.21 3.13 19.71
C TRP A 126 8.12 2.40 18.71
N GLN A 127 8.68 3.13 17.74
CA GLN A 127 9.45 2.50 16.68
C GLN A 127 10.79 1.90 17.16
N LEU A 128 11.32 2.36 18.30
CA LEU A 128 12.48 1.73 18.94
C LEU A 128 12.22 0.25 19.20
N HIS A 129 11.02 -0.09 19.68
CA HIS A 129 10.62 -1.45 20.00
C HIS A 129 10.21 -2.27 18.76
N ARG A 130 10.45 -1.77 17.54
CA ARG A 130 10.38 -2.58 16.31
C ARG A 130 11.71 -3.27 15.99
N HIS A 131 12.80 -2.93 16.68
CA HIS A 131 14.12 -3.57 16.54
C HIS A 131 14.61 -3.63 15.09
N LYS A 132 14.44 -2.54 14.32
CA LYS A 132 14.70 -2.51 12.86
C LYS A 132 16.14 -2.87 12.45
N TRP A 133 17.07 -2.92 13.40
CA TRP A 133 18.46 -3.29 13.20
C TRP A 133 18.77 -4.78 13.45
N PHE A 134 17.90 -5.55 14.11
CA PHE A 134 18.17 -6.97 14.43
C PHE A 134 18.27 -7.85 13.17
N THR A 135 17.31 -7.76 12.24
CA THR A 135 17.41 -8.48 10.95
C THR A 135 18.64 -8.04 10.13
N PRO A 136 18.98 -6.74 10.01
CA PRO A 136 20.26 -6.31 9.45
C PRO A 136 21.50 -6.93 10.11
N MET A 137 21.56 -7.02 11.44
CA MET A 137 22.64 -7.72 12.15
C MET A 137 22.71 -9.19 11.74
N GLY A 138 21.56 -9.86 11.60
CA GLY A 138 21.49 -11.25 11.14
C GLY A 138 21.99 -11.43 9.71
N LYS A 139 21.65 -10.49 8.81
CA LYS A 139 22.19 -10.47 7.44
C LYS A 139 23.71 -10.26 7.45
N ALA A 140 24.20 -9.30 8.24
CA ALA A 140 25.63 -9.02 8.38
C ALA A 140 26.40 -10.23 8.93
N TYR A 141 25.86 -10.89 9.97
CA TYR A 141 26.37 -12.16 10.50
C TYR A 141 26.49 -13.22 9.39
N ARG A 142 25.42 -13.46 8.64
CA ARG A 142 25.39 -14.53 7.63
C ARG A 142 26.32 -14.29 6.44
N ILE A 143 26.54 -13.03 6.07
CA ILE A 143 27.42 -12.65 4.97
C ILE A 143 28.89 -12.64 5.40
N SER A 144 29.19 -12.12 6.59
CA SER A 144 30.57 -11.97 7.07
C SER A 144 31.12 -13.21 7.77
N GLY A 145 30.25 -14.03 8.39
CA GLY A 145 30.63 -15.07 9.34
C GLY A 145 31.11 -14.56 10.70
N ASP A 146 31.04 -13.25 10.95
CA ASP A 146 31.54 -12.64 12.18
C ASP A 146 30.53 -12.77 13.34
N GLU A 147 30.90 -13.58 14.35
CA GLU A 147 30.08 -13.86 15.52
C GLU A 147 29.78 -12.63 16.38
N LYS A 148 30.47 -11.49 16.18
CA LYS A 148 30.18 -10.27 16.95
C LYS A 148 28.71 -9.83 16.82
N TYR A 149 28.14 -9.95 15.62
CA TYR A 149 26.74 -9.56 15.37
C TYR A 149 25.78 -10.50 16.09
N ALA A 150 26.04 -11.81 16.08
CA ALA A 150 25.18 -12.79 16.73
C ALA A 150 25.25 -12.71 18.26
N LYS A 151 26.47 -12.53 18.81
CA LYS A 151 26.67 -12.31 20.25
C LYS A 151 25.97 -11.06 20.74
N GLU A 152 26.13 -9.96 20.02
CA GLU A 152 25.52 -8.69 20.38
C GLU A 152 24.01 -8.71 20.24
N TRP A 153 23.47 -9.31 19.17
CA TRP A 153 22.03 -9.51 19.03
C TRP A 153 21.46 -10.34 20.20
N ALA A 154 22.11 -11.46 20.57
CA ALA A 154 21.64 -12.29 21.67
C ALA A 154 21.67 -11.52 23.00
N TYR A 155 22.67 -10.68 23.23
CA TYR A 155 22.74 -9.77 24.37
C TYR A 155 21.59 -8.76 24.36
N GLN A 156 21.40 -8.00 23.27
CA GLN A 156 20.35 -6.98 23.15
C GLN A 156 18.95 -7.58 23.24
N TYR A 157 18.72 -8.77 22.68
CA TYR A 157 17.45 -9.47 22.75
C TYR A 157 17.08 -9.83 24.19
N MET A 158 18.04 -10.41 24.94
CA MET A 158 17.83 -10.74 26.35
C MET A 158 17.70 -9.50 27.23
N ASP A 159 18.48 -8.46 26.96
CA ASP A 159 18.40 -7.18 27.66
C ASP A 159 17.02 -6.53 27.47
N TRP A 160 16.48 -6.56 26.24
CA TRP A 160 15.13 -6.08 25.96
C TRP A 160 14.08 -6.85 26.75
N ILE A 161 14.16 -8.18 26.80
CA ILE A 161 13.21 -9.01 27.58
C ILE A 161 13.21 -8.61 29.06
N LYS A 162 14.40 -8.43 29.64
CA LYS A 162 14.55 -8.10 31.07
C LYS A 162 14.02 -6.70 31.40
N LYS A 163 14.31 -5.71 30.55
CA LYS A 163 13.98 -4.29 30.81
C LYS A 163 12.60 -3.88 30.33
N ASN A 164 11.90 -4.72 29.58
CA ASN A 164 10.57 -4.44 29.06
C ASN A 164 9.58 -5.57 29.43
N PRO A 165 9.40 -5.89 30.73
CA PRO A 165 8.44 -6.91 31.13
C PRO A 165 7.02 -6.52 30.74
N LEU A 166 6.22 -7.50 30.30
CA LEU A 166 4.79 -7.31 30.13
C LEU A 166 4.13 -7.41 31.52
N THR A 167 3.80 -6.27 32.12
CA THR A 167 3.01 -6.18 33.34
C THR A 167 1.56 -5.88 33.00
N THR A 168 0.61 -6.38 33.80
CA THR A 168 -0.82 -6.07 33.63
C THR A 168 -1.04 -4.58 33.84
N VAL A 169 -1.63 -3.92 32.85
CA VAL A 169 -2.10 -2.53 32.89
C VAL A 169 -3.54 -2.57 32.38
N GLU A 170 -4.47 -1.94 33.09
CA GLU A 170 -5.89 -1.96 32.71
C GLU A 170 -6.11 -1.26 31.36
N LYS A 171 -7.07 -1.75 30.56
CA LYS A 171 -7.28 -1.28 29.18
C LYS A 171 -7.65 0.21 29.12
N GLU A 172 -8.38 0.73 30.12
CA GLU A 172 -8.70 2.16 30.19
C GLU A 172 -7.47 3.06 30.40
N GLU A 173 -6.43 2.60 31.10
CA GLU A 173 -5.15 3.32 31.26
C GLU A 173 -4.29 3.31 29.99
N TYR A 174 -4.60 2.41 29.05
CA TYR A 174 -3.93 2.29 27.75
C TYR A 174 -4.46 3.30 26.73
N GLU A 175 -5.78 3.56 26.77
CA GLU A 175 -6.51 4.40 25.81
C GLU A 175 -6.63 5.86 26.27
N LEU A 176 -6.63 6.12 27.58
CA LEU A 176 -6.62 7.46 28.15
C LEU A 176 -5.18 7.94 28.41
N VAL A 177 -5.03 9.24 28.60
CA VAL A 177 -3.85 9.94 29.13
C VAL A 177 -2.82 10.42 28.08
N SER A 178 -3.00 11.69 27.71
CA SER A 178 -1.94 12.66 27.41
C SER A 178 -0.87 12.63 28.50
N ALA A 179 0.40 12.49 28.10
CA ALA A 179 1.60 12.41 28.95
C ALA A 179 1.44 12.99 30.38
N GLY A 180 1.44 12.15 31.42
CA GLY A 180 1.48 12.66 32.78
C GLY A 180 1.40 11.68 33.95
N GLU A 181 0.52 10.67 33.94
CA GLU A 181 0.08 10.04 35.21
C GLU A 181 0.25 8.51 35.35
N VAL A 182 1.12 7.85 34.57
CA VAL A 182 1.51 6.45 34.84
C VAL A 182 3.00 6.40 35.21
N LYS A 183 3.34 5.97 36.43
CA LYS A 183 4.73 5.91 36.91
C LYS A 183 5.43 4.60 36.52
N GLY A 184 6.53 4.67 35.77
CA GLY A 184 7.52 3.59 35.65
C GLY A 184 7.15 2.48 34.65
N ASN A 185 7.37 1.20 35.01
CA ASN A 185 7.25 0.05 34.11
C ASN A 185 5.87 -0.08 33.44
N ALA A 186 4.78 0.32 34.11
CA ALA A 186 3.43 0.33 33.54
C ALA A 186 3.30 1.29 32.34
N GLU A 187 3.98 2.45 32.37
CA GLU A 187 4.02 3.38 31.25
C GLU A 187 4.79 2.76 30.07
N ASN A 188 5.89 2.05 30.34
CA ASN A 188 6.69 1.44 29.30
C ASN A 188 5.96 0.32 28.54
N VAL A 189 4.98 -0.35 29.16
CA VAL A 189 4.11 -1.34 28.48
C VAL A 189 3.37 -0.70 27.30
N ARG A 190 2.90 0.55 27.43
CA ARG A 190 2.24 1.29 26.34
C ARG A 190 3.14 1.49 25.12
N PHE A 191 4.45 1.56 25.32
CA PHE A 191 5.42 1.72 24.23
C PHE A 191 5.94 0.37 23.72
N ALA A 192 6.45 -0.47 24.60
CA ALA A 192 7.09 -1.73 24.24
C ALA A 192 6.11 -2.82 23.80
N TRP A 193 4.89 -2.83 24.34
CA TRP A 193 3.87 -3.86 24.14
C TRP A 193 2.64 -3.36 23.39
N ARG A 194 2.74 -2.28 22.62
CA ARG A 194 1.67 -1.89 21.70
C ARG A 194 1.44 -2.97 20.64
N PRO A 195 0.19 -3.40 20.38
CA PRO A 195 -0.10 -4.48 19.44
C PRO A 195 0.55 -4.31 18.06
N LEU A 196 0.67 -3.07 17.58
CA LEU A 196 1.37 -2.80 16.33
C LEU A 196 2.85 -3.19 16.38
N GLU A 197 3.60 -2.77 17.39
CA GLU A 197 5.01 -3.11 17.56
C GLU A 197 5.20 -4.60 17.89
N VAL A 198 4.35 -5.15 18.77
CA VAL A 198 4.37 -6.58 19.13
C VAL A 198 4.15 -7.45 17.90
N SER A 199 3.17 -7.13 17.06
CA SER A 199 2.93 -7.88 15.82
C SER A 199 4.10 -7.72 14.86
N ASN A 200 4.68 -6.52 14.69
CA ASN A 200 5.89 -6.33 13.88
C ASN A 200 7.02 -7.27 14.34
N ARG A 201 7.24 -7.37 15.66
CA ARG A 201 8.24 -8.28 16.23
C ARG A 201 7.89 -9.76 16.00
N LEU A 202 6.62 -10.17 16.07
CA LEU A 202 6.22 -11.54 15.72
C LEU A 202 6.70 -11.92 14.31
N GLN A 203 6.53 -11.03 13.33
CA GLN A 203 7.02 -11.31 11.97
C GLN A 203 8.54 -11.20 11.85
N ASP A 204 9.18 -10.19 12.43
CA ASP A 204 10.62 -10.00 12.25
C ASP A 204 11.45 -11.04 13.01
N GLN A 205 10.98 -11.52 14.16
CA GLN A 205 11.68 -12.53 14.96
C GLN A 205 11.78 -13.90 14.24
N THR A 206 10.87 -14.24 13.32
CA THR A 206 11.03 -15.46 12.49
C THR A 206 12.23 -15.33 11.56
N LEU A 207 12.50 -14.14 11.02
CA LEU A 207 13.69 -13.85 10.23
C LEU A 207 14.95 -13.90 11.07
N GLN A 208 14.93 -13.25 12.24
CA GLN A 208 16.05 -13.27 13.19
C GLN A 208 16.39 -14.71 13.58
N PHE A 209 15.38 -15.54 13.89
CA PHE A 209 15.56 -16.95 14.21
C PHE A 209 16.31 -17.70 13.11
N LEU A 210 15.86 -17.58 11.85
CA LEU A 210 16.52 -18.23 10.71
C LEU A 210 17.96 -17.75 10.49
N LEU A 211 18.21 -16.46 10.72
CA LEU A 211 19.52 -15.86 10.53
C LEU A 211 20.51 -16.27 11.62
N PHE A 212 20.07 -16.38 12.88
CA PHE A 212 20.98 -16.58 14.01
C PHE A 212 21.04 -18.00 14.55
N ILE A 213 20.07 -18.89 14.26
CA ILE A 213 20.08 -20.27 14.79
C ILE A 213 21.38 -21.07 14.54
N PRO A 214 22.18 -20.84 13.47
CA PRO A 214 23.45 -21.54 13.29
C PRO A 214 24.58 -21.04 14.19
N SER A 215 24.44 -19.86 14.80
CA SER A 215 25.49 -19.25 15.65
C SER A 215 25.70 -20.05 16.94
N GLN A 216 26.92 -19.97 17.47
CA GLN A 216 27.26 -20.48 18.80
C GLN A 216 26.62 -19.66 19.93
N ALA A 217 26.29 -18.39 19.69
CA ALA A 217 25.59 -17.52 20.63
C ALA A 217 24.10 -17.90 20.80
N PHE A 218 23.54 -18.66 19.85
CA PHE A 218 22.19 -19.21 19.93
C PHE A 218 22.22 -20.55 20.69
N THR A 219 22.30 -20.45 22.02
CA THR A 219 22.40 -21.63 22.91
C THR A 219 21.04 -22.29 23.17
N PRO A 220 21.00 -23.50 23.74
CA PRO A 220 19.76 -24.12 24.20
C PRO A 220 18.97 -23.26 25.21
N GLU A 221 19.67 -22.57 26.12
CA GLU A 221 19.06 -21.67 27.10
C GLU A 221 18.42 -20.46 26.40
N PHE A 222 19.16 -19.82 25.49
CA PHE A 222 18.62 -18.73 24.67
C PHE A 222 17.38 -19.16 23.89
N LEU A 223 17.39 -20.37 23.30
CA LEU A 223 16.23 -20.90 22.58
C LEU A 223 14.99 -20.94 23.48
N THR A 224 15.12 -21.41 24.72
CA THR A 224 13.98 -21.47 25.63
C THR A 224 13.42 -20.08 25.97
N GLU A 225 14.30 -19.10 26.24
CA GLU A 225 13.89 -17.70 26.45
C GLU A 225 13.26 -17.08 25.20
N PHE A 226 13.80 -17.37 24.02
CA PHE A 226 13.27 -16.91 22.74
C PHE A 226 11.84 -17.44 22.53
N LEU A 227 11.61 -18.74 22.71
CA LEU A 227 10.30 -19.36 22.48
C LEU A 227 9.24 -18.84 23.46
N ILE A 228 9.59 -18.65 24.74
CA ILE A 228 8.68 -18.08 25.74
C ILE A 228 8.33 -16.64 25.39
N ASN A 229 9.34 -15.83 25.02
CA ASN A 229 9.10 -14.46 24.61
C ASN A 229 8.21 -14.40 23.35
N TYR A 230 8.50 -15.22 22.35
CA TYR A 230 7.74 -15.28 21.10
C TYR A 230 6.28 -15.69 21.34
N HIS A 231 6.06 -16.75 22.15
CA HIS A 231 4.72 -17.19 22.55
C HIS A 231 3.96 -16.09 23.30
N ARG A 232 4.62 -15.38 24.22
CA ARG A 232 4.04 -14.22 24.92
C ARG A 232 3.59 -13.12 23.95
N HIS A 233 4.35 -12.85 22.88
CA HIS A 233 3.92 -11.90 21.86
C HIS A 233 2.65 -12.37 21.14
N ALA A 234 2.57 -13.65 20.79
CA ALA A 234 1.42 -14.22 20.09
C ALA A 234 0.15 -14.17 20.96
N LEU A 235 0.25 -14.56 22.24
CA LEU A 235 -0.87 -14.45 23.17
C LEU A 235 -1.29 -13.01 23.45
N HIS A 236 -0.32 -12.08 23.53
CA HIS A 236 -0.63 -10.67 23.71
C HIS A 236 -1.44 -10.11 22.54
N ILE A 237 -1.07 -10.43 21.30
CA ILE A 237 -1.87 -10.04 20.13
C ILE A 237 -3.24 -10.69 20.15
N LEU A 238 -3.33 -11.99 20.44
CA LEU A 238 -4.60 -12.72 20.47
C LEU A 238 -5.61 -12.08 21.43
N GLY A 239 -5.14 -11.54 22.57
CA GLY A 239 -5.97 -10.84 23.56
C GLY A 239 -6.19 -9.34 23.29
N ASN A 240 -5.47 -8.73 22.33
CA ASN A 240 -5.42 -7.27 22.16
C ASN A 240 -5.42 -6.84 20.68
N TYR A 241 -6.16 -7.54 19.82
CA TYR A 241 -6.36 -7.08 18.45
C TYR A 241 -6.94 -5.65 18.42
N SER A 242 -6.46 -4.84 17.48
CA SER A 242 -7.06 -3.55 17.13
C SER A 242 -8.49 -3.76 16.64
N ASP A 243 -9.41 -2.83 16.93
CA ASP A 243 -10.82 -3.01 16.59
C ASP A 243 -11.07 -3.07 15.07
N GLN A 244 -10.34 -2.27 14.29
CA GLN A 244 -10.51 -2.14 12.84
C GLN A 244 -9.28 -1.51 12.15
N GLY A 245 -9.36 -1.37 10.83
CA GLY A 245 -8.36 -0.69 10.02
C GLY A 245 -7.14 -1.54 9.66
N ASN A 246 -6.12 -0.89 9.12
CA ASN A 246 -4.90 -1.55 8.65
C ASN A 246 -4.09 -2.23 9.77
N HIS A 247 -4.13 -1.72 11.01
CA HIS A 247 -3.45 -2.33 12.16
C HIS A 247 -3.97 -3.75 12.44
N LEU A 248 -5.30 -3.92 12.48
CA LEU A 248 -5.93 -5.23 12.64
C LEU A 248 -5.50 -6.21 11.55
N LEU A 249 -5.42 -5.76 10.30
CA LEU A 249 -4.98 -6.60 9.18
C LEU A 249 -3.52 -7.06 9.36
N PHE A 250 -2.61 -6.15 9.76
CA PHE A 250 -1.22 -6.51 10.04
C PHE A 250 -1.11 -7.49 11.22
N GLU A 251 -1.84 -7.24 12.30
CA GLU A 251 -1.83 -8.12 13.47
C GLU A 251 -2.31 -9.53 13.10
N ALA A 252 -3.43 -9.66 12.41
CA ALA A 252 -3.97 -10.93 11.97
C ALA A 252 -3.03 -11.65 10.97
N GLN A 253 -2.47 -10.93 10.00
CA GLN A 253 -1.46 -11.46 9.08
C GLN A 253 -0.24 -12.02 9.81
N ARG A 254 0.21 -11.36 10.88
CA ARG A 254 1.41 -11.77 11.62
C ARG A 254 1.13 -12.87 12.64
N MET A 255 -0.12 -13.02 13.06
CA MET A 255 -0.58 -14.22 13.79
C MET A 255 -0.57 -15.47 12.90
N VAL A 256 -0.91 -15.34 11.61
CA VAL A 256 -0.70 -16.43 10.64
C VAL A 256 0.79 -16.78 10.53
N TYR A 257 1.69 -15.79 10.51
CA TYR A 257 3.14 -16.04 10.52
C TYR A 257 3.58 -16.83 11.76
N ALA A 258 3.09 -16.43 12.94
CA ALA A 258 3.42 -17.11 14.18
C ALA A 258 3.03 -18.60 14.16
N GLY A 259 1.79 -18.89 13.79
CA GLY A 259 1.30 -20.27 13.75
C GLY A 259 1.84 -21.10 12.58
N ALA A 260 2.27 -20.46 11.48
CA ALA A 260 2.85 -21.16 10.32
C ALA A 260 4.35 -21.42 10.48
N PHE A 261 5.10 -20.51 11.12
CA PHE A 261 6.56 -20.64 11.28
C PHE A 261 6.97 -21.50 12.48
N PHE A 262 6.19 -21.48 13.55
CA PHE A 262 6.37 -22.34 14.74
C PHE A 262 5.15 -23.23 14.97
N PRO A 263 4.85 -24.18 14.06
CA PRO A 263 3.72 -25.09 14.19
C PRO A 263 3.86 -26.06 15.38
N GLU A 264 5.02 -26.10 16.04
CA GLU A 264 5.30 -26.92 17.20
C GLU A 264 4.63 -26.40 18.49
N PHE A 265 4.19 -25.14 18.55
CA PHE A 265 3.41 -24.65 19.69
C PHE A 265 2.03 -25.30 19.73
N LYS A 266 1.53 -25.60 20.95
CA LYS A 266 0.19 -26.18 21.15
C LYS A 266 -0.92 -25.31 20.56
N GLU A 267 -0.76 -23.99 20.64
CA GLU A 267 -1.74 -23.00 20.18
C GLU A 267 -1.53 -22.58 18.71
N ALA A 268 -0.50 -23.08 18.02
CA ALA A 268 -0.13 -22.61 16.68
C ALA A 268 -1.28 -22.70 15.67
N THR A 269 -2.06 -23.78 15.69
CA THR A 269 -3.26 -23.91 14.84
C THR A 269 -4.31 -22.85 15.18
N GLY A 270 -4.57 -22.61 16.47
CA GLY A 270 -5.50 -21.57 16.91
C GLY A 270 -5.03 -20.15 16.52
N TRP A 271 -3.72 -19.90 16.49
CA TRP A 271 -3.17 -18.64 15.99
C TRP A 271 -3.42 -18.45 14.49
N ARG A 272 -3.23 -19.50 13.67
CA ARG A 272 -3.53 -19.46 12.23
C ARG A 272 -5.03 -19.26 11.99
N GLU A 273 -5.88 -20.04 12.64
CA GLU A 273 -7.34 -19.93 12.53
C GLU A 273 -7.84 -18.53 12.91
N SER A 274 -7.32 -17.96 14.00
CA SER A 274 -7.63 -16.60 14.43
C SER A 274 -7.28 -15.56 13.36
N GLY A 275 -6.03 -15.59 12.87
CA GLY A 275 -5.55 -14.67 11.85
C GLY A 275 -6.33 -14.81 10.53
N ILE A 276 -6.54 -16.04 10.06
CA ILE A 276 -7.28 -16.33 8.82
C ILE A 276 -8.74 -15.87 8.93
N SER A 277 -9.40 -16.14 10.06
CA SER A 277 -10.80 -15.74 10.28
C SER A 277 -10.97 -14.22 10.22
N ILE A 278 -10.07 -13.47 10.87
CA ILE A 278 -10.08 -12.00 10.83
C ILE A 278 -9.83 -11.50 9.41
N LEU A 279 -8.78 -11.99 8.74
CA LEU A 279 -8.46 -11.57 7.37
C LEU A 279 -9.62 -11.85 6.40
N ASN A 280 -10.26 -13.01 6.53
CA ASN A 280 -11.42 -13.38 5.70
C ASN A 280 -12.68 -12.56 6.01
N ARG A 281 -12.88 -12.18 7.27
CA ARG A 281 -13.96 -11.25 7.65
C ARG A 281 -13.71 -9.86 7.07
N GLU A 282 -12.49 -9.35 7.21
CA GLU A 282 -12.16 -7.98 6.81
C GLU A 282 -12.05 -7.82 5.29
N ILE A 283 -11.53 -8.81 4.55
CA ILE A 283 -11.50 -8.72 3.08
C ILE A 283 -12.90 -8.60 2.49
N LYS A 284 -13.91 -9.25 3.11
CA LYS A 284 -15.33 -9.16 2.70
C LYS A 284 -15.97 -7.81 3.01
N LYS A 285 -15.45 -7.07 3.98
CA LYS A 285 -15.93 -5.72 4.33
C LYS A 285 -15.26 -4.64 3.48
N GLN A 286 -13.97 -4.82 3.17
CA GLN A 286 -13.14 -3.78 2.59
C GLN A 286 -12.99 -3.90 1.07
N VAL A 287 -13.34 -5.04 0.47
CA VAL A 287 -13.18 -5.26 -0.97
C VAL A 287 -14.55 -5.45 -1.61
N TYR A 288 -14.85 -4.61 -2.59
CA TYR A 288 -16.06 -4.73 -3.38
C TYR A 288 -16.04 -6.00 -4.26
N PRO A 289 -17.21 -6.47 -4.73
CA PRO A 289 -17.29 -7.66 -5.59
C PRO A 289 -16.48 -7.56 -6.89
N ASP A 290 -16.21 -6.35 -7.39
CA ASP A 290 -15.39 -6.09 -8.57
C ASP A 290 -13.88 -6.00 -8.26
N GLY A 291 -13.48 -6.33 -7.03
CA GLY A 291 -12.09 -6.41 -6.62
C GLY A 291 -11.49 -5.11 -6.08
N GLY A 292 -12.12 -3.94 -6.28
CA GLY A 292 -11.57 -2.69 -5.75
C GLY A 292 -11.74 -2.58 -4.23
N GLN A 293 -10.75 -1.96 -3.57
CA GLN A 293 -10.78 -1.74 -2.12
C GLN A 293 -11.51 -0.42 -1.83
N TYR A 294 -12.31 -0.39 -0.75
CA TYR A 294 -13.32 0.63 -0.48
C TYR A 294 -12.79 2.05 -0.22
N GLU A 295 -11.49 2.24 0.02
CA GLU A 295 -10.90 3.57 0.16
C GLU A 295 -10.75 4.28 -1.19
N LEU A 296 -10.94 3.57 -2.30
CA LEU A 296 -10.88 4.09 -3.67
C LEU A 296 -9.54 4.80 -3.95
N ASP A 297 -8.46 4.24 -3.42
CA ASP A 297 -7.10 4.75 -3.50
C ASP A 297 -6.15 3.65 -4.01
N PRO A 298 -5.51 3.82 -5.17
CA PRO A 298 -4.61 2.81 -5.74
C PRO A 298 -3.44 2.39 -4.82
N HIS A 299 -2.89 3.31 -4.02
CA HIS A 299 -1.78 3.00 -3.11
C HIS A 299 -2.24 2.13 -1.94
N TYR A 300 -3.38 2.48 -1.33
CA TYR A 300 -3.96 1.69 -0.23
C TYR A 300 -4.53 0.36 -0.72
N HIS A 301 -5.08 0.33 -1.93
CA HIS A 301 -5.48 -0.91 -2.58
C HIS A 301 -4.29 -1.88 -2.75
N LEU A 302 -3.16 -1.41 -3.29
CA LEU A 302 -1.95 -2.22 -3.42
C LEU A 302 -1.40 -2.67 -2.05
N ALA A 303 -1.43 -1.79 -1.05
CA ALA A 303 -1.02 -2.14 0.31
C ALA A 303 -1.90 -3.27 0.88
N ALA A 304 -3.21 -3.19 0.68
CA ALA A 304 -4.16 -4.22 1.09
C ALA A 304 -3.93 -5.56 0.38
N ILE A 305 -3.73 -5.56 -0.96
CA ILE A 305 -3.32 -6.77 -1.70
C ILE A 305 -2.13 -7.43 -1.01
N ASN A 306 -1.09 -6.66 -0.75
CA ASN A 306 0.15 -7.20 -0.20
C ASN A 306 0.00 -7.74 1.23
N ILE A 307 -0.87 -7.15 2.05
CA ILE A 307 -1.18 -7.71 3.38
C ILE A 307 -1.86 -9.07 3.23
N PHE A 308 -2.91 -9.17 2.42
CA PHE A 308 -3.63 -10.42 2.23
C PHE A 308 -2.76 -11.50 1.56
N CYS A 309 -2.01 -11.15 0.52
CA CYS A 309 -1.07 -12.04 -0.15
C CYS A 309 0.03 -12.55 0.79
N LYS A 310 0.56 -11.72 1.70
CA LYS A 310 1.61 -12.15 2.63
C LYS A 310 1.13 -13.24 3.58
N ALA A 311 -0.08 -13.10 4.13
CA ALA A 311 -0.67 -14.12 5.00
C ALA A 311 -0.86 -15.44 4.23
N LEU A 312 -1.49 -15.36 3.05
CA LEU A 312 -1.72 -16.51 2.20
C LEU A 312 -0.41 -17.20 1.81
N ARG A 313 0.60 -16.43 1.38
CA ARG A 313 1.89 -16.97 0.94
C ARG A 313 2.65 -17.64 2.07
N MET A 314 2.61 -17.08 3.27
CA MET A 314 3.25 -17.70 4.43
C MET A 314 2.60 -19.03 4.78
N ALA A 315 1.28 -19.13 4.72
CA ALA A 315 0.58 -20.41 4.89
C ALA A 315 0.87 -21.39 3.75
N ASP A 316 0.87 -20.91 2.50
CA ASP A 316 1.05 -21.70 1.28
C ASP A 316 2.42 -22.41 1.24
N VAL A 317 3.51 -21.68 1.50
CA VAL A 317 4.87 -22.26 1.51
C VAL A 317 5.12 -23.24 2.66
N ASN A 318 4.19 -23.33 3.62
CA ASN A 318 4.24 -24.21 4.79
C ASN A 318 3.14 -25.28 4.78
N GLY A 319 2.40 -25.45 3.67
CA GLY A 319 1.39 -26.50 3.53
C GLY A 319 0.06 -26.23 4.25
N PHE A 320 -0.25 -24.96 4.54
CA PHE A 320 -1.48 -24.51 5.21
C PHE A 320 -2.42 -23.73 4.28
N ARG A 321 -2.22 -23.76 2.95
CA ARG A 321 -3.05 -23.03 1.98
C ARG A 321 -4.55 -23.35 2.15
N GLN A 322 -4.86 -24.63 2.36
CA GLN A 322 -6.21 -25.17 2.51
C GLN A 322 -6.96 -24.65 3.75
N GLU A 323 -6.25 -24.03 4.70
CA GLU A 323 -6.90 -23.38 5.85
C GLU A 323 -7.58 -22.06 5.43
N PHE A 324 -7.17 -21.45 4.30
CA PHE A 324 -7.85 -20.28 3.74
C PHE A 324 -9.08 -20.69 2.93
N PRO A 325 -10.23 -19.99 3.11
CA PRO A 325 -11.39 -20.18 2.25
C PRO A 325 -11.07 -19.88 0.78
N VAL A 326 -11.69 -20.64 -0.14
CA VAL A 326 -11.50 -20.44 -1.59
C VAL A 326 -11.94 -19.03 -2.02
N GLU A 327 -12.99 -18.50 -1.40
CA GLU A 327 -13.47 -17.13 -1.65
C GLU A 327 -12.42 -16.08 -1.28
N TYR A 328 -11.63 -16.30 -0.22
CA TYR A 328 -10.54 -15.39 0.14
C TYR A 328 -9.50 -15.33 -0.99
N VAL A 329 -9.08 -16.51 -1.46
CA VAL A 329 -8.08 -16.65 -2.53
C VAL A 329 -8.58 -16.00 -3.82
N ASN A 330 -9.86 -16.20 -4.15
CA ASN A 330 -10.50 -15.59 -5.32
C ASN A 330 -10.59 -14.06 -5.18
N THR A 331 -10.98 -13.54 -4.02
CA THR A 331 -11.03 -12.09 -3.79
C THR A 331 -9.65 -11.45 -3.91
N VAL A 332 -8.61 -12.07 -3.35
CA VAL A 332 -7.22 -11.59 -3.53
C VAL A 332 -6.84 -11.53 -5.01
N LYS A 333 -7.19 -12.56 -5.79
CA LYS A 333 -6.94 -12.55 -7.24
C LYS A 333 -7.70 -11.44 -7.96
N ASN A 334 -8.96 -11.19 -7.59
CA ASN A 334 -9.79 -10.11 -8.15
C ASN A 334 -9.22 -8.72 -7.80
N MET A 335 -8.66 -8.54 -6.60
CA MET A 335 -7.96 -7.29 -6.27
C MET A 335 -6.74 -7.06 -7.19
N ILE A 336 -5.92 -8.09 -7.40
CA ILE A 336 -4.77 -7.99 -8.31
C ILE A 336 -5.23 -7.68 -9.74
N GLU A 337 -6.33 -8.28 -10.18
CA GLU A 337 -6.94 -8.00 -11.48
C GLU A 337 -7.44 -6.55 -11.59
N PHE A 338 -8.13 -6.04 -10.56
CA PHE A 338 -8.54 -4.63 -10.47
C PHE A 338 -7.34 -3.70 -10.59
N TYR A 339 -6.29 -3.91 -9.78
CA TYR A 339 -5.08 -3.07 -9.80
C TYR A 339 -4.41 -3.08 -11.18
N SER A 340 -4.30 -4.26 -11.79
CA SER A 340 -3.71 -4.43 -13.12
C SER A 340 -4.52 -3.71 -14.22
N ASN A 341 -5.85 -3.67 -14.08
CA ASN A 341 -6.73 -2.97 -15.01
C ASN A 341 -6.63 -1.45 -14.90
N ILE A 342 -6.31 -0.88 -13.74
CA ILE A 342 -6.14 0.58 -13.59
C ILE A 342 -4.69 1.05 -13.83
N CYS A 343 -3.71 0.15 -13.81
CA CYS A 343 -2.32 0.52 -14.08
C CYS A 343 -2.06 0.80 -15.57
N PHE A 344 -1.14 1.72 -15.81
CA PHE A 344 -0.63 2.07 -17.13
C PHE A 344 0.45 1.09 -17.62
N PRO A 345 0.77 1.09 -18.93
CA PRO A 345 1.73 0.14 -19.51
C PRO A 345 3.16 0.23 -18.96
N ASP A 346 3.51 1.30 -18.24
CA ASP A 346 4.79 1.46 -17.55
C ASP A 346 4.78 0.96 -16.09
N TYR A 347 3.71 0.26 -15.70
CA TYR A 347 3.41 -0.25 -14.35
C TYR A 347 3.02 0.85 -13.36
N SER A 348 2.94 2.11 -13.76
CA SER A 348 2.47 3.15 -12.85
C SER A 348 0.96 3.08 -12.66
N ASN A 349 0.50 3.30 -11.43
CA ASN A 349 -0.91 3.55 -11.12
C ASN A 349 -1.26 5.05 -11.33
N PRO A 350 -2.54 5.39 -11.57
CA PRO A 350 -2.99 6.76 -11.48
C PRO A 350 -2.84 7.31 -10.06
N CYS A 351 -2.58 8.61 -9.92
CA CYS A 351 -2.37 9.29 -8.64
C CYS A 351 -3.67 9.82 -8.03
N PHE A 352 -4.76 9.05 -8.14
CA PHE A 352 -6.04 9.41 -7.51
C PHE A 352 -5.98 9.30 -5.98
N SER A 353 -6.84 10.05 -5.29
CA SER A 353 -6.95 10.02 -3.83
C SER A 353 -5.62 10.43 -3.16
N ASP A 354 -5.09 9.68 -2.21
CA ASP A 354 -3.78 9.93 -1.59
C ASP A 354 -2.64 9.13 -2.25
N ALA A 355 -2.89 8.50 -3.41
CA ALA A 355 -1.92 7.63 -4.06
C ALA A 355 -0.70 8.41 -4.59
N LYS A 356 0.48 7.88 -4.28
CA LYS A 356 1.72 8.22 -4.98
C LYS A 356 1.88 7.38 -6.24
N LEU A 357 2.77 7.79 -7.13
CA LEU A 357 3.10 7.03 -8.32
C LEU A 357 3.85 5.75 -7.96
N GLY A 358 3.40 4.62 -8.50
CA GLY A 358 4.05 3.32 -8.39
C GLY A 358 5.42 3.29 -9.07
N ASP A 359 6.33 2.51 -8.49
CA ASP A 359 7.69 2.32 -8.99
C ASP A 359 7.77 0.99 -9.75
N ARG A 360 8.08 1.02 -11.06
CA ARG A 360 8.08 -0.17 -11.92
C ARG A 360 8.86 -1.36 -11.33
N PRO A 361 10.12 -1.21 -10.84
CA PRO A 361 10.81 -2.30 -10.17
C PRO A 361 10.05 -2.90 -8.98
N ALA A 362 9.40 -2.08 -8.16
CA ALA A 362 8.56 -2.56 -7.05
C ALA A 362 7.32 -3.30 -7.55
N GLU A 363 6.64 -2.76 -8.57
CA GLU A 363 5.44 -3.39 -9.13
C GLU A 363 5.74 -4.73 -9.80
N VAL A 364 6.81 -4.81 -10.58
CA VAL A 364 7.26 -6.09 -11.17
C VAL A 364 7.56 -7.12 -10.08
N ARG A 365 8.18 -6.72 -8.96
CA ARG A 365 8.40 -7.62 -7.81
C ARG A 365 7.08 -8.08 -7.18
N ASN A 366 6.09 -7.20 -7.07
CA ASN A 366 4.76 -7.58 -6.59
C ASN A 366 4.16 -8.68 -7.47
N TYR A 367 4.15 -8.49 -8.80
CA TYR A 367 3.65 -9.52 -9.74
C TYR A 367 4.45 -10.83 -9.67
N GLN A 368 5.76 -10.78 -9.51
CA GLN A 368 6.59 -11.98 -9.33
C GLN A 368 6.24 -12.73 -8.04
N ASP A 369 5.88 -12.01 -6.98
CA ASP A 369 5.44 -12.60 -5.73
C ASP A 369 4.01 -13.14 -5.81
N TRP A 370 3.11 -12.44 -6.49
CA TRP A 370 1.75 -12.92 -6.74
C TRP A 370 1.72 -14.13 -7.67
N LEU A 371 2.65 -14.22 -8.62
CA LEU A 371 2.75 -15.39 -9.50
C LEU A 371 3.07 -16.67 -8.72
N LYS A 372 3.79 -16.57 -7.59
CA LYS A 372 4.03 -17.74 -6.73
C LYS A 372 2.75 -18.25 -6.07
N LEU A 373 1.79 -17.37 -5.81
CA LEU A 373 0.46 -17.72 -5.26
C LEU A 373 -0.51 -18.24 -6.33
N PHE A 374 -0.31 -17.83 -7.57
CA PHE A 374 -1.16 -18.12 -8.72
C PHE A 374 -0.32 -18.59 -9.92
N PRO A 375 0.39 -19.72 -9.79
CA PRO A 375 1.39 -20.15 -10.77
C PRO A 375 0.80 -20.40 -12.16
N ASP A 376 -0.47 -20.79 -12.26
CA ASP A 376 -1.17 -21.08 -13.52
C ASP A 376 -1.83 -19.85 -14.16
N CYS A 377 -1.67 -18.66 -13.57
CA CYS A 377 -2.34 -17.47 -14.07
C CYS A 377 -1.48 -16.74 -15.13
N ASP A 378 -1.87 -16.90 -16.40
CA ASP A 378 -1.09 -16.37 -17.53
C ASP A 378 -0.95 -14.85 -17.55
N TRP A 379 -1.96 -14.09 -17.13
CA TRP A 379 -1.84 -12.63 -17.09
C TRP A 379 -0.97 -12.13 -15.95
N ILE A 380 -1.00 -12.79 -14.79
CA ILE A 380 -0.04 -12.46 -13.73
C ILE A 380 1.38 -12.76 -14.22
N ARG A 381 1.58 -13.86 -14.96
CA ARG A 381 2.86 -14.19 -15.60
C ARG A 381 3.32 -13.14 -16.59
N TYR A 382 2.40 -12.64 -17.42
CA TYR A 382 2.69 -11.57 -18.37
C TYR A 382 3.27 -10.35 -17.67
N TYR A 383 2.66 -9.89 -16.57
CA TYR A 383 3.19 -8.75 -15.82
C TYR A 383 4.47 -9.09 -15.03
N ALA A 384 4.55 -10.28 -14.42
CA ALA A 384 5.74 -10.71 -13.67
C ALA A 384 7.00 -10.84 -14.55
N THR A 385 6.80 -11.17 -15.83
CA THR A 385 7.86 -11.36 -16.84
C THR A 385 7.96 -10.22 -17.84
N GLU A 386 7.22 -9.13 -17.63
CA GLU A 386 7.22 -7.95 -18.49
C GLU A 386 6.92 -8.27 -19.97
N GLY A 387 5.98 -9.20 -20.18
CA GLY A 387 5.49 -9.63 -21.48
C GLY A 387 6.37 -10.66 -22.20
N ARG A 388 7.40 -11.20 -21.54
CA ARG A 388 8.23 -12.29 -22.10
C ARG A 388 7.50 -13.63 -22.14
N GLU A 389 6.61 -13.89 -21.17
CA GLU A 389 5.83 -15.12 -21.06
C GLU A 389 4.38 -14.80 -20.68
N GLY A 390 3.46 -15.75 -20.88
CA GLY A 390 2.03 -15.55 -20.58
C GLY A 390 1.34 -14.63 -21.60
N SER A 391 0.12 -14.21 -21.27
CA SER A 391 -0.72 -13.33 -22.11
C SER A 391 -1.33 -12.24 -21.25
N PRO A 392 -1.54 -11.01 -21.74
CA PRO A 392 -2.16 -9.95 -20.93
C PRO A 392 -3.59 -10.31 -20.52
N LEU A 393 -4.19 -9.48 -19.67
CA LEU A 393 -5.61 -9.62 -19.31
C LEU A 393 -6.49 -9.70 -20.57
N PRO A 394 -7.55 -10.51 -20.56
CA PRO A 394 -8.27 -10.91 -21.77
C PRO A 394 -9.07 -9.78 -22.42
N ASN A 395 -9.56 -8.82 -21.64
CA ASN A 395 -10.37 -7.70 -22.11
C ASN A 395 -9.53 -6.45 -22.19
N LEU A 396 -9.64 -5.66 -23.26
CA LEU A 396 -8.97 -4.35 -23.34
C LEU A 396 -9.59 -3.39 -22.31
N SER A 397 -10.72 -2.78 -22.64
CA SER A 397 -11.40 -1.87 -21.73
C SER A 397 -12.14 -2.63 -20.63
N HIS A 398 -12.10 -2.10 -19.40
CA HIS A 398 -12.61 -2.76 -18.21
C HIS A 398 -13.33 -1.77 -17.30
N GLY A 399 -14.46 -2.20 -16.72
CA GLY A 399 -15.24 -1.40 -15.78
C GLY A 399 -15.42 -2.13 -14.45
N ALA A 400 -14.92 -1.54 -13.37
CA ALA A 400 -15.20 -1.91 -11.99
C ALA A 400 -16.36 -1.03 -11.50
N LEU A 401 -17.59 -1.49 -11.75
CA LEU A 401 -18.81 -0.67 -11.61
C LEU A 401 -19.16 -0.32 -10.16
N THR A 402 -18.81 -1.17 -9.19
CA THR A 402 -19.08 -0.91 -7.76
C THR A 402 -18.04 0.04 -7.18
N SER A 403 -16.76 -0.17 -7.50
CA SER A 403 -15.66 0.72 -7.13
C SER A 403 -15.68 2.04 -7.89
N GLY A 404 -16.29 2.06 -9.08
CA GLY A 404 -16.39 3.21 -9.97
C GLY A 404 -15.09 3.59 -10.66
N PHE A 405 -14.35 2.59 -11.15
CA PHE A 405 -13.17 2.79 -11.98
C PHE A 405 -13.41 2.22 -13.38
N PHE A 406 -13.16 3.03 -14.40
CA PHE A 406 -13.40 2.67 -15.79
C PHE A 406 -12.15 2.92 -16.61
N THR A 407 -11.61 1.86 -17.18
CA THR A 407 -10.42 1.93 -18.02
C THR A 407 -10.81 1.72 -19.47
N PHE A 408 -10.56 2.74 -20.29
CA PHE A 408 -10.54 2.60 -21.74
C PHE A 408 -9.10 2.33 -22.19
N ARG A 409 -8.88 1.28 -22.99
CA ARG A 409 -7.56 1.05 -23.59
C ARG A 409 -7.65 0.41 -24.97
N ASN A 410 -6.60 0.63 -25.77
CA ASN A 410 -6.43 -0.01 -27.09
C ASN A 410 -5.27 -1.02 -27.12
N GLY A 411 -4.58 -1.20 -25.99
CA GLY A 411 -3.45 -2.11 -25.86
C GLY A 411 -2.87 -2.12 -24.44
N TRP A 412 -1.85 -2.96 -24.26
CA TRP A 412 -1.19 -3.20 -22.96
C TRP A 412 0.29 -2.76 -22.94
N LYS A 413 0.79 -2.26 -24.07
CA LYS A 413 2.20 -1.94 -24.28
C LYS A 413 2.44 -0.43 -24.27
N GLN A 414 3.70 -0.04 -24.29
CA GLN A 414 4.18 1.35 -24.24
C GLN A 414 3.69 2.25 -25.38
N ASP A 415 3.07 1.72 -26.42
CA ASP A 415 2.48 2.45 -27.53
C ASP A 415 0.96 2.65 -27.44
N ALA A 416 0.32 2.16 -26.39
CA ALA A 416 -1.14 2.20 -26.24
C ALA A 416 -1.68 3.63 -25.99
N THR A 417 -3.01 3.71 -25.91
CA THR A 417 -3.77 4.82 -25.34
C THR A 417 -4.59 4.23 -24.20
N VAL A 418 -4.49 4.82 -23.01
CA VAL A 418 -5.17 4.33 -21.80
C VAL A 418 -5.75 5.51 -21.04
N MET A 419 -7.07 5.54 -20.86
CA MET A 419 -7.73 6.49 -19.96
C MET A 419 -8.33 5.73 -18.78
N VAL A 420 -8.07 6.19 -17.56
CA VAL A 420 -8.70 5.66 -16.34
C VAL A 420 -9.57 6.76 -15.77
N VAL A 421 -10.87 6.51 -15.65
CA VAL A 421 -11.87 7.43 -15.09
C VAL A 421 -12.25 6.96 -13.69
N LYS A 422 -12.26 7.87 -12.72
CA LYS A 422 -12.72 7.65 -11.34
C LYS A 422 -14.07 8.33 -11.13
N ALA A 423 -15.12 7.53 -10.98
CA ALA A 423 -16.49 7.99 -10.76
C ALA A 423 -17.25 6.95 -9.94
N GLY A 424 -16.86 6.81 -8.67
CA GLY A 424 -17.38 5.80 -7.74
C GLY A 424 -18.23 6.33 -6.59
N PRO A 425 -18.55 5.44 -5.64
CA PRO A 425 -19.31 5.80 -4.45
C PRO A 425 -18.49 6.70 -3.53
N LYS A 426 -19.10 7.12 -2.43
CA LYS A 426 -18.40 7.85 -1.37
C LYS A 426 -17.32 6.94 -0.77
N GLY A 427 -16.08 7.42 -0.81
CA GLY A 427 -14.97 6.81 -0.09
C GLY A 427 -14.77 7.44 1.30
N GLU A 428 -13.68 7.06 1.96
CA GLU A 428 -13.33 7.54 3.29
C GLU A 428 -12.33 8.72 3.24
N TRP A 429 -11.53 8.89 4.29
CA TRP A 429 -10.56 9.99 4.48
C TRP A 429 -9.60 10.21 3.28
N HIS A 430 -9.11 9.13 2.69
CA HIS A 430 -8.14 9.18 1.59
C HIS A 430 -8.78 9.63 0.27
N CYS A 431 -10.04 9.28 0.06
CA CYS A 431 -10.77 9.65 -1.15
C CYS A 431 -10.95 11.17 -1.22
N GLN A 432 -10.71 11.74 -2.40
CA GLN A 432 -10.88 13.16 -2.68
C GLN A 432 -12.23 13.43 -3.38
N PRO A 433 -12.80 14.64 -3.28
CA PRO A 433 -14.02 15.02 -3.99
C PRO A 433 -13.73 15.26 -5.49
N ASP A 434 -13.41 14.19 -6.21
CA ASP A 434 -12.86 14.21 -7.57
C ASP A 434 -13.74 13.48 -8.59
N ASN A 435 -14.97 13.08 -8.23
CA ASN A 435 -15.85 12.27 -9.07
C ASN A 435 -15.95 12.80 -10.52
N GLY A 436 -15.71 11.88 -11.46
CA GLY A 436 -15.66 12.15 -12.90
C GLY A 436 -14.26 12.48 -13.42
N THR A 437 -13.27 12.73 -12.54
CA THR A 437 -11.87 12.93 -12.96
C THR A 437 -11.33 11.72 -13.73
N PHE A 438 -10.26 11.95 -14.47
CA PHE A 438 -9.57 10.91 -15.21
C PHE A 438 -8.08 11.23 -15.33
N GLU A 439 -7.30 10.19 -15.55
CA GLU A 439 -5.95 10.29 -16.10
C GLU A 439 -5.90 9.68 -17.51
N LEU A 440 -5.05 10.22 -18.38
CA LEU A 440 -4.89 9.77 -19.76
C LEU A 440 -3.43 9.59 -20.11
N TRP A 441 -3.06 8.35 -20.38
CA TRP A 441 -1.74 7.95 -20.84
C TRP A 441 -1.76 7.68 -22.36
N PHE A 442 -0.70 8.12 -23.03
CA PHE A 442 -0.50 7.88 -24.45
C PHE A 442 0.99 7.71 -24.78
N ASN A 443 1.31 6.56 -25.35
CA ASN A 443 2.60 6.29 -25.99
C ASN A 443 3.84 6.63 -25.13
N GLY A 444 3.83 6.23 -23.85
CA GLY A 444 4.94 6.40 -22.92
C GLY A 444 4.85 7.62 -22.00
N ARG A 445 3.78 8.42 -22.08
CA ARG A 445 3.57 9.57 -21.18
C ARG A 445 2.14 9.68 -20.70
N ASN A 446 1.98 9.97 -19.41
CA ASN A 446 0.71 10.44 -18.85
C ASN A 446 0.50 11.92 -19.22
N LEU A 447 -0.47 12.19 -20.09
CA LEU A 447 -0.79 13.52 -20.63
C LEU A 447 -1.68 14.34 -19.69
N PHE A 448 -2.50 13.66 -18.88
CA PHE A 448 -3.43 14.26 -17.92
C PHE A 448 -3.25 13.63 -16.53
N PRO A 449 -2.07 13.73 -15.90
CA PRO A 449 -1.86 13.17 -14.57
C PRO A 449 -2.74 13.89 -13.53
N ASP A 450 -3.09 13.22 -12.45
CA ASP A 450 -3.81 13.83 -11.34
C ASP A 450 -2.96 14.91 -10.64
N SER A 451 -3.59 15.76 -9.81
CA SER A 451 -2.84 16.65 -8.91
C SER A 451 -2.05 15.87 -7.87
N GLY A 452 -2.57 14.71 -7.44
CA GLY A 452 -1.97 13.85 -6.43
C GLY A 452 -2.17 14.37 -5.00
N SER A 453 -1.50 13.73 -4.03
CA SER A 453 -1.69 14.02 -2.60
C SER A 453 -0.78 15.13 -2.05
N TYR A 454 0.50 15.12 -2.46
CA TYR A 454 1.61 15.93 -1.96
C TYR A 454 1.96 15.78 -0.47
N VAL A 455 0.99 15.96 0.43
CA VAL A 455 1.18 15.88 1.89
C VAL A 455 0.06 15.07 2.54
N TYR A 456 0.42 14.33 3.58
CA TYR A 456 -0.49 13.39 4.23
C TYR A 456 -1.46 14.07 5.21
N ALA A 457 -0.97 14.56 6.34
CA ALA A 457 -1.70 15.37 7.32
C ALA A 457 -0.66 16.01 8.25
N GLY A 458 -0.98 17.11 8.91
CA GLY A 458 -0.03 17.78 9.81
C GLY A 458 -0.66 19.00 10.47
N ASP A 459 0.19 19.96 10.83
CA ASP A 459 -0.24 21.26 11.34
C ASP A 459 -1.05 22.07 10.31
N ASP A 460 -1.51 23.26 10.70
CA ASP A 460 -2.35 24.12 9.86
C ASP A 460 -1.71 24.46 8.51
N GLU A 461 -0.39 24.64 8.44
CA GLU A 461 0.31 24.94 7.18
C GLU A 461 0.36 23.71 6.27
N VAL A 462 0.61 22.52 6.83
CA VAL A 462 0.51 21.27 6.09
C VAL A 462 -0.92 21.01 5.62
N MET A 463 -1.93 21.33 6.44
CA MET A 463 -3.33 21.14 6.07
C MET A 463 -3.80 22.11 4.97
N LYS A 464 -3.31 23.35 4.93
CA LYS A 464 -3.54 24.27 3.79
C LYS A 464 -3.02 23.67 2.48
N LEU A 465 -1.81 23.10 2.51
CA LEU A 465 -1.22 22.43 1.36
C LEU A 465 -2.07 21.21 0.95
N ARG A 466 -2.44 20.35 1.90
CA ARG A 466 -3.30 19.18 1.65
C ARG A 466 -4.62 19.58 0.99
N ASN A 467 -5.29 20.59 1.53
CA ASN A 467 -6.59 21.03 1.06
C ASN A 467 -6.54 21.62 -0.37
N TRP A 468 -5.41 22.22 -0.77
CA TRP A 468 -5.22 22.68 -2.14
C TRP A 468 -5.23 21.50 -3.13
N PHE A 469 -4.53 20.40 -2.79
CA PHE A 469 -4.48 19.21 -3.64
C PHE A 469 -5.82 18.49 -3.67
N ARG A 470 -6.56 18.48 -2.56
CA ARG A 470 -7.90 17.86 -2.44
C ARG A 470 -9.03 18.61 -3.14
N ARG A 471 -8.82 19.83 -3.65
CA ARG A 471 -9.92 20.63 -4.19
C ARG A 471 -10.44 20.05 -5.51
N THR A 472 -11.75 20.02 -5.72
CA THR A 472 -12.35 19.50 -6.97
C THR A 472 -11.88 20.27 -8.19
N SER A 473 -11.64 21.58 -8.05
CA SER A 473 -11.14 22.45 -9.13
C SER A 473 -9.66 22.23 -9.53
N SER A 474 -8.97 21.30 -8.84
CA SER A 474 -7.65 20.75 -9.19
C SER A 474 -7.73 19.40 -9.94
N HIS A 475 -8.93 18.94 -10.28
CA HIS A 475 -9.18 17.66 -10.94
C HIS A 475 -9.89 17.86 -12.29
N ASN A 476 -9.80 16.86 -13.17
CA ASN A 476 -10.36 16.92 -14.52
C ASN A 476 -11.89 16.71 -14.51
N THR A 477 -12.65 17.56 -13.82
CA THR A 477 -14.12 17.43 -13.66
C THR A 477 -14.81 18.80 -13.59
N LEU A 478 -16.13 18.79 -13.46
CA LEU A 478 -16.99 19.98 -13.42
C LEU A 478 -17.20 20.48 -11.98
N THR A 479 -17.10 21.79 -11.79
CA THR A 479 -17.42 22.48 -10.53
C THR A 479 -18.45 23.59 -10.73
N LEU A 480 -19.07 24.02 -9.62
CA LEU A 480 -19.85 25.26 -9.52
C LEU A 480 -19.10 26.23 -8.59
N ASP A 481 -18.75 27.41 -9.10
CA ASP A 481 -17.96 28.44 -8.41
C ASP A 481 -16.64 27.92 -7.84
N GLU A 482 -15.99 26.97 -8.52
CA GLU A 482 -14.77 26.25 -8.08
C GLU A 482 -14.88 25.54 -6.71
N LYS A 483 -16.09 25.39 -6.15
CA LYS A 483 -16.32 24.74 -4.86
C LYS A 483 -16.11 23.25 -4.94
N ASN A 484 -15.66 22.65 -3.83
CA ASN A 484 -15.61 21.20 -3.71
C ASN A 484 -17.01 20.58 -3.80
N LEU A 485 -17.08 19.36 -4.34
CA LEU A 485 -18.32 18.59 -4.40
C LEU A 485 -18.94 18.46 -3.00
N GLN A 486 -20.25 18.69 -2.91
CA GLN A 486 -21.02 18.42 -1.69
C GLN A 486 -21.33 16.93 -1.54
N THR A 487 -21.51 16.23 -2.68
CA THR A 487 -21.76 14.80 -2.73
C THR A 487 -20.77 14.11 -3.66
N THR A 488 -20.20 13.01 -3.20
CA THR A 488 -19.28 12.14 -3.94
C THR A 488 -19.89 10.75 -4.06
N GLN A 489 -20.96 10.60 -4.84
CA GLN A 489 -21.74 9.37 -4.95
C GLN A 489 -22.17 9.16 -6.41
N SER A 490 -21.19 8.83 -7.25
CA SER A 490 -21.45 8.60 -8.67
C SER A 490 -22.36 7.39 -8.90
N VAL A 491 -23.21 7.50 -9.91
CA VAL A 491 -24.07 6.43 -10.41
C VAL A 491 -23.69 6.17 -11.86
N THR A 492 -23.26 4.94 -12.14
CA THR A 492 -23.03 4.48 -13.51
C THR A 492 -24.37 4.26 -14.20
N LYS A 493 -24.62 5.00 -15.28
CA LYS A 493 -25.82 4.88 -16.10
C LYS A 493 -25.64 3.94 -17.28
N LEU A 494 -24.45 3.94 -17.87
CA LEU A 494 -24.09 3.05 -18.98
C LEU A 494 -22.60 2.76 -18.94
N TRP A 495 -22.25 1.49 -19.17
CA TRP A 495 -20.89 1.06 -19.47
C TRP A 495 -20.92 0.11 -20.67
N GLN A 496 -20.29 0.52 -21.76
CA GLN A 496 -20.14 -0.24 -22.99
C GLN A 496 -18.65 -0.32 -23.35
N PRO A 497 -17.94 -1.39 -22.95
CA PRO A 497 -16.47 -1.49 -23.13
C PRO A 497 -16.06 -1.89 -24.55
N GLU A 498 -17.00 -2.30 -25.40
CA GLU A 498 -16.73 -2.91 -26.70
C GLU A 498 -17.26 -2.07 -27.87
N GLY A 499 -16.75 -2.39 -29.07
CA GLY A 499 -17.11 -1.73 -30.33
C GLY A 499 -16.15 -0.59 -30.71
N ASN A 500 -16.45 0.04 -31.85
CA ASN A 500 -15.69 1.20 -32.34
C ASN A 500 -15.97 2.46 -31.51
N GLU A 501 -17.06 2.47 -30.76
CA GLU A 501 -17.49 3.55 -29.89
C GLU A 501 -17.78 2.94 -28.52
N GLN A 502 -16.77 2.96 -27.66
CA GLN A 502 -16.92 2.52 -26.27
C GLN A 502 -17.45 3.69 -25.45
N ILE A 503 -18.32 3.41 -24.47
CA ILE A 503 -19.10 4.44 -23.79
C ILE A 503 -19.08 4.23 -22.28
N LEU A 504 -18.82 5.30 -21.55
CA LEU A 504 -19.15 5.44 -20.13
C LEU A 504 -20.16 6.58 -19.99
N VAL A 505 -21.24 6.38 -19.25
CA VAL A 505 -22.12 7.46 -18.77
C VAL A 505 -22.21 7.34 -17.26
N THR A 506 -21.84 8.41 -16.56
CA THR A 506 -21.88 8.51 -15.10
C THR A 506 -22.52 9.82 -14.68
N GLU A 507 -23.29 9.78 -13.59
CA GLU A 507 -23.92 10.95 -13.00
C GLU A 507 -23.54 11.09 -11.54
N ASN A 508 -23.33 12.32 -11.07
CA ASN A 508 -23.15 12.61 -9.65
C ASN A 508 -23.94 13.88 -9.27
N PRO A 509 -24.69 13.89 -8.16
CA PRO A 509 -25.35 15.09 -7.64
C PRO A 509 -24.33 16.02 -6.97
N HIS A 510 -23.50 16.70 -7.78
CA HIS A 510 -22.36 17.51 -7.32
C HIS A 510 -22.73 18.49 -6.20
N TYR A 511 -23.86 19.17 -6.36
CA TYR A 511 -24.37 20.18 -5.44
C TYR A 511 -25.90 20.07 -5.31
N GLU A 512 -26.45 20.66 -4.26
CA GLU A 512 -27.88 20.96 -4.21
C GLU A 512 -28.30 21.76 -5.45
N GLY A 513 -29.33 21.29 -6.15
CA GLY A 513 -29.80 21.91 -7.40
C GLY A 513 -28.88 21.75 -8.61
N LEU A 514 -27.81 20.93 -8.54
CA LEU A 514 -26.93 20.64 -9.69
C LEU A 514 -26.46 19.18 -9.74
N LYS A 515 -26.99 18.44 -10.71
CA LYS A 515 -26.48 17.14 -11.15
C LYS A 515 -25.48 17.33 -12.29
N HIS A 516 -24.35 16.65 -12.22
CA HIS A 516 -23.40 16.55 -13.32
C HIS A 516 -23.53 15.18 -13.98
N ARG A 517 -23.82 15.15 -15.28
CA ARG A 517 -23.68 13.95 -16.12
C ARG A 517 -22.43 14.08 -16.98
N ARG A 518 -21.56 13.08 -16.92
CA ARG A 518 -20.39 12.94 -17.78
C ARG A 518 -20.55 11.69 -18.65
N SER A 519 -20.38 11.87 -19.95
CA SER A 519 -20.36 10.80 -20.93
C SER A 519 -19.02 10.79 -21.66
N VAL A 520 -18.30 9.68 -21.60
CA VAL A 520 -16.99 9.50 -22.24
C VAL A 520 -17.15 8.50 -23.37
N PHE A 521 -16.84 8.93 -24.60
CA PHE A 521 -16.75 8.07 -25.77
C PHE A 521 -15.28 7.85 -26.11
N PHE A 522 -14.84 6.59 -26.20
CA PHE A 522 -13.56 6.24 -26.81
C PHE A 522 -13.80 5.79 -28.25
N VAL A 523 -13.40 6.64 -29.19
CA VAL A 523 -13.79 6.56 -30.61
C VAL A 523 -12.65 6.00 -31.44
N ASP A 524 -12.95 4.94 -32.20
CA ASP A 524 -12.02 4.14 -33.00
C ASP A 524 -10.76 3.72 -32.23
N GLN A 525 -10.91 3.57 -30.91
CA GLN A 525 -9.80 3.30 -30.00
C GLN A 525 -8.60 4.27 -30.16
N SER A 526 -8.89 5.52 -30.53
CA SER A 526 -7.88 6.50 -30.94
C SER A 526 -7.98 7.84 -30.20
N TYR A 527 -9.20 8.36 -29.99
CA TYR A 527 -9.41 9.64 -29.34
C TYR A 527 -10.68 9.63 -28.49
N PHE A 528 -10.82 10.64 -27.63
CA PHE A 528 -11.92 10.73 -26.68
C PHE A 528 -12.83 11.90 -27.01
N VAL A 529 -14.13 11.69 -26.80
CA VAL A 529 -15.13 12.75 -26.76
C VAL A 529 -15.80 12.70 -25.40
N ILE A 530 -15.69 13.79 -24.63
CA ILE A 530 -16.29 13.93 -23.31
C ILE A 530 -17.45 14.91 -23.43
N VAL A 531 -18.63 14.48 -23.04
CA VAL A 531 -19.83 15.31 -22.94
C VAL A 531 -20.12 15.55 -21.47
N ASP A 532 -20.08 16.81 -21.06
CA ASP A 532 -20.39 17.22 -19.69
C ASP A 532 -21.67 18.04 -19.68
N GLU A 533 -22.65 17.63 -18.88
CA GLU A 533 -23.95 18.29 -18.75
C GLU A 533 -24.21 18.62 -17.27
N ALA A 534 -24.22 19.92 -16.94
CA ALA A 534 -24.62 20.44 -15.63
C ALA A 534 -26.11 20.80 -15.65
N VAL A 535 -26.90 20.05 -14.89
CA VAL A 535 -28.37 20.01 -14.96
C VAL A 535 -28.96 20.36 -13.60
N GLY A 536 -29.98 21.21 -13.60
CA GLY A 536 -30.67 21.67 -12.40
C GLY A 536 -30.80 23.19 -12.36
N ASP A 537 -31.33 23.70 -11.26
CA ASP A 537 -31.68 25.11 -11.05
C ASP A 537 -30.62 25.93 -10.31
N ALA A 538 -29.55 25.29 -9.81
CA ALA A 538 -28.43 26.00 -9.21
C ALA A 538 -27.82 27.00 -10.20
N LYS A 539 -27.47 28.18 -9.68
CA LYS A 539 -26.90 29.29 -10.45
C LYS A 539 -25.49 29.57 -9.97
N GLY A 540 -24.69 30.13 -10.87
CA GLY A 540 -23.30 30.45 -10.60
C GLY A 540 -22.42 30.15 -11.82
N THR A 541 -21.12 30.15 -11.62
CA THR A 541 -20.17 29.86 -12.69
C THR A 541 -19.92 28.35 -12.74
N VAL A 542 -20.36 27.70 -13.81
CA VAL A 542 -19.99 26.30 -14.09
C VAL A 542 -18.60 26.29 -14.68
N ASN A 543 -17.64 25.63 -14.03
CA ASN A 543 -16.27 25.50 -14.50
C ASN A 543 -16.01 24.05 -14.92
N LEU A 544 -15.60 23.83 -16.17
CA LEU A 544 -15.09 22.53 -16.62
C LEU A 544 -13.55 22.55 -16.61
N ASN A 545 -12.95 21.81 -15.68
CA ASN A 545 -11.53 21.90 -15.36
C ASN A 545 -10.69 20.86 -16.11
N TYR A 546 -9.49 21.26 -16.56
CA TYR A 546 -8.51 20.37 -17.18
C TYR A 546 -7.08 20.70 -16.73
N HIS A 547 -6.30 19.66 -16.46
CA HIS A 547 -4.93 19.73 -15.95
C HIS A 547 -4.01 18.84 -16.78
N LEU A 548 -2.99 19.43 -17.40
CA LEU A 548 -2.06 18.70 -18.26
C LEU A 548 -0.79 18.33 -17.49
N CYS A 549 0.01 17.40 -18.01
CA CYS A 549 1.37 17.20 -17.49
C CYS A 549 2.25 18.44 -17.75
N GLU A 550 3.41 18.48 -17.10
CA GLU A 550 4.38 19.56 -17.30
C GLU A 550 4.90 19.63 -18.74
N GLY A 551 5.16 20.84 -19.21
CA GLY A 551 5.71 21.13 -20.52
C GLY A 551 5.04 22.33 -21.18
N THR A 552 5.41 22.60 -22.43
CA THR A 552 4.84 23.71 -23.21
C THR A 552 3.44 23.35 -23.72
N VAL A 553 2.45 24.17 -23.35
CA VAL A 553 1.07 24.08 -23.82
C VAL A 553 0.66 25.41 -24.41
N ASN A 554 0.21 25.41 -25.66
CA ASN A 554 -0.35 26.59 -26.30
C ASN A 554 -1.85 26.66 -25.97
N VAL A 555 -2.28 27.77 -25.40
CA VAL A 555 -3.67 28.05 -25.03
C VAL A 555 -4.26 29.06 -26.01
N ASP A 556 -5.14 28.61 -26.89
CA ASP A 556 -5.93 29.49 -27.76
C ASP A 556 -7.29 29.75 -27.10
N GLY A 557 -7.37 30.86 -26.38
CA GLY A 557 -8.59 31.24 -25.68
C GLY A 557 -9.74 31.71 -26.56
N LYS A 558 -9.49 32.04 -27.83
CA LYS A 558 -10.55 32.45 -28.75
C LYS A 558 -11.33 31.23 -29.27
N ASN A 559 -10.62 30.14 -29.55
CA ASN A 559 -11.22 28.92 -30.10
C ASN A 559 -11.37 27.79 -29.08
N HIS A 560 -10.99 28.04 -27.81
CA HIS A 560 -11.03 27.07 -26.71
C HIS A 560 -10.18 25.82 -26.99
N ILE A 561 -8.98 26.02 -27.54
CA ILE A 561 -8.05 24.95 -27.93
C ILE A 561 -6.85 24.94 -26.99
N LEU A 562 -6.45 23.74 -26.57
CA LEU A 562 -5.15 23.46 -25.97
C LEU A 562 -4.37 22.55 -26.91
N THR A 563 -3.10 22.85 -27.16
CA THR A 563 -2.19 21.96 -27.90
C THR A 563 -0.87 21.85 -27.16
N THR A 564 -0.37 20.63 -27.01
CA THR A 564 0.96 20.43 -26.43
C THR A 564 2.03 20.59 -27.50
N ALA A 565 3.18 21.12 -27.09
CA ALA A 565 4.41 21.14 -27.86
C ALA A 565 5.51 20.42 -27.08
N TYR A 566 5.23 19.16 -26.74
CA TYR A 566 6.12 18.31 -25.97
C TYR A 566 7.12 17.60 -26.87
N ASP A 567 8.34 17.38 -26.34
CA ASP A 567 9.31 16.53 -26.98
C ASP A 567 8.82 15.07 -27.04
N GLY A 568 9.03 14.44 -28.19
CA GLY A 568 8.73 13.04 -28.43
C GLY A 568 7.29 12.77 -28.86
N PRO A 569 6.89 11.48 -28.88
CA PRO A 569 5.70 11.03 -29.58
C PRO A 569 4.46 10.98 -28.68
N SER A 570 4.39 11.84 -27.66
CA SER A 570 3.25 11.94 -26.74
C SER A 570 2.77 13.37 -26.65
N ASN A 571 1.90 13.74 -27.58
CA ASN A 571 1.28 15.05 -27.67
C ASN A 571 -0.24 14.92 -27.72
N MET A 572 -0.96 16.03 -27.60
CA MET A 572 -2.41 16.07 -27.74
C MET A 572 -2.91 17.42 -28.25
N LYS A 573 -4.12 17.38 -28.83
CA LYS A 573 -5.00 18.53 -28.98
C LYS A 573 -6.28 18.29 -28.16
N LEU A 574 -6.67 19.28 -27.38
CA LEU A 574 -7.96 19.36 -26.71
C LEU A 574 -8.72 20.56 -27.27
N GLN A 575 -10.01 20.39 -27.58
CA GLN A 575 -10.88 21.51 -27.92
C GLN A 575 -12.25 21.36 -27.25
N CYS A 576 -12.69 22.43 -26.58
CA CYS A 576 -13.97 22.47 -25.90
C CYS A 576 -15.01 23.29 -26.67
N PHE A 577 -16.18 22.68 -26.90
CA PHE A 577 -17.34 23.27 -27.55
C PHE A 577 -18.46 23.40 -26.51
N ALA A 578 -18.64 24.59 -25.96
CA ALA A 578 -19.76 24.89 -25.07
C ALA A 578 -20.99 25.32 -25.89
N GLU A 579 -22.18 24.87 -25.49
CA GLU A 579 -23.43 25.31 -26.13
C GLU A 579 -23.76 26.78 -25.81
N LYS A 580 -23.44 27.21 -24.59
CA LYS A 580 -23.54 28.60 -24.14
C LYS A 580 -22.19 29.31 -24.28
N LYS A 581 -22.19 30.65 -24.27
CA LYS A 581 -20.95 31.44 -24.33
C LYS A 581 -20.04 31.07 -23.15
N ALA A 582 -18.89 30.48 -23.45
CA ALA A 582 -17.86 30.13 -22.48
C ALA A 582 -16.65 31.07 -22.58
N SER A 583 -15.88 31.14 -21.50
CA SER A 583 -14.54 31.73 -21.48
C SER A 583 -13.54 30.70 -20.97
N ILE A 584 -12.31 30.72 -21.48
CA ILE A 584 -11.21 29.98 -20.87
C ILE A 584 -10.53 30.81 -19.79
N ARG A 585 -10.10 30.18 -18.70
CA ARG A 585 -9.25 30.78 -17.68
C ARG A 585 -8.07 29.87 -17.37
N GLU A 586 -6.84 30.41 -17.46
CA GLU A 586 -5.66 29.75 -16.91
C GLU A 586 -5.63 29.89 -15.39
N LYS A 587 -5.21 28.84 -14.71
CA LYS A 587 -5.24 28.72 -13.25
C LYS A 587 -3.91 28.22 -12.72
N GLU A 588 -3.65 28.46 -11.44
CA GLU A 588 -2.58 27.79 -10.73
C GLU A 588 -2.81 26.27 -10.74
N GLY A 589 -1.79 25.52 -11.16
CA GLY A 589 -1.81 24.07 -11.27
C GLY A 589 -0.53 23.43 -10.71
N TRP A 590 -0.69 22.39 -9.91
CA TRP A 590 0.40 21.57 -9.38
C TRP A 590 0.13 20.09 -9.67
N ARG A 591 1.21 19.34 -9.87
CA ARG A 591 1.23 17.88 -9.93
C ARG A 591 2.18 17.35 -8.87
N SER A 592 1.78 16.30 -8.16
CA SER A 592 2.59 15.62 -7.17
C SER A 592 2.55 14.11 -7.36
N THR A 593 3.69 13.49 -7.70
CA THR A 593 3.82 12.03 -7.82
C THR A 593 4.44 11.36 -6.59
N ALA A 594 4.97 12.15 -5.66
CA ALA A 594 5.60 11.67 -4.43
C ALA A 594 5.40 12.68 -3.30
N TYR A 595 5.44 12.20 -2.06
CA TYR A 595 5.29 13.06 -0.90
C TYR A 595 6.33 14.19 -0.89
N ARG A 596 5.86 15.41 -0.61
CA ARG A 596 6.67 16.65 -0.54
C ARG A 596 7.36 17.02 -1.86
N VAL A 597 7.00 16.40 -2.98
CA VAL A 597 7.49 16.74 -4.31
C VAL A 597 6.32 17.20 -5.17
N ARG A 598 6.40 18.42 -5.71
CA ARG A 598 5.41 18.93 -6.66
C ARG A 598 6.07 19.76 -7.75
N VAL A 599 5.44 19.80 -8.92
CA VAL A 599 5.85 20.61 -10.07
C VAL A 599 4.67 21.44 -10.59
N PRO A 600 4.91 22.68 -11.08
CA PRO A 600 3.86 23.48 -11.68
C PRO A 600 3.46 22.90 -13.04
N ARG A 601 2.22 23.16 -13.46
CA ARG A 601 1.69 22.69 -14.74
C ARG A 601 0.61 23.60 -15.31
N THR A 602 0.37 23.52 -16.61
CA THR A 602 -0.77 24.20 -17.24
C THR A 602 -2.08 23.61 -16.75
N SER A 603 -2.95 24.47 -16.24
CA SER A 603 -4.28 24.12 -15.75
C SER A 603 -5.27 25.18 -16.22
N VAL A 604 -6.41 24.75 -16.75
CA VAL A 604 -7.43 25.66 -17.28
C VAL A 604 -8.82 25.30 -16.80
N SER A 605 -9.75 26.24 -16.88
CA SER A 605 -11.18 25.97 -16.83
C SER A 605 -11.91 26.60 -18.02
N PHE A 606 -12.95 25.92 -18.50
CA PHE A 606 -13.94 26.48 -19.41
C PHE A 606 -15.17 26.87 -18.59
N ASP A 607 -15.40 28.18 -18.50
CA ASP A 607 -16.36 28.78 -17.58
C ASP A 607 -17.60 29.24 -18.35
N VAL A 608 -18.79 28.86 -17.84
CA VAL A 608 -20.09 29.36 -18.31
C VAL A 608 -20.89 29.87 -17.13
N ASP A 609 -21.43 31.09 -17.25
CA ASP A 609 -22.34 31.67 -16.28
C ASP A 609 -23.75 31.06 -16.43
N LYS A 610 -24.16 30.26 -15.44
CA LYS A 610 -25.47 29.59 -15.38
C LYS A 610 -26.46 30.48 -14.63
N LYS A 611 -27.35 31.12 -15.39
CA LYS A 611 -28.31 32.14 -14.89
C LYS A 611 -29.70 31.60 -14.56
N ASP A 612 -30.07 30.46 -15.13
CA ASP A 612 -31.40 29.86 -15.10
C ASP A 612 -31.32 28.33 -14.96
N SER A 613 -32.45 27.65 -15.03
CA SER A 613 -32.55 26.19 -14.94
C SER A 613 -32.14 25.45 -16.21
N GLU A 614 -31.83 26.14 -17.31
CA GLU A 614 -31.36 25.46 -18.51
C GLU A 614 -29.97 24.87 -18.28
N ALA A 615 -29.77 23.64 -18.75
CA ALA A 615 -28.52 22.93 -18.60
C ALA A 615 -27.34 23.70 -19.24
N VAL A 616 -26.17 23.57 -18.64
CA VAL A 616 -24.90 23.97 -19.28
C VAL A 616 -24.28 22.70 -19.84
N ARG A 617 -23.98 22.70 -21.14
CA ARG A 617 -23.51 21.51 -21.85
C ARG A 617 -22.23 21.79 -22.63
N TYR A 618 -21.28 20.86 -22.53
CA TYR A 618 -19.99 20.90 -23.19
C TYR A 618 -19.77 19.63 -24.01
N ILE A 619 -19.08 19.77 -25.14
CA ILE A 619 -18.46 18.66 -25.86
C ILE A 619 -16.97 18.96 -25.92
N THR A 620 -16.14 18.11 -25.33
CA THR A 620 -14.68 18.22 -25.37
C THR A 620 -14.11 17.08 -26.18
N ILE A 621 -13.31 17.39 -27.20
CA ILE A 621 -12.58 16.37 -27.97
C ILE A 621 -11.13 16.38 -27.51
N ILE A 622 -10.62 15.23 -27.07
CA ILE A 622 -9.21 15.02 -26.69
C ILE A 622 -8.59 14.03 -27.67
N TYR A 623 -7.62 14.50 -28.45
CA TYR A 623 -6.97 13.74 -29.51
C TYR A 623 -5.48 13.60 -29.23
N PRO A 624 -5.04 12.44 -28.71
CA PRO A 624 -3.61 12.12 -28.61
C PRO A 624 -2.97 12.00 -30.00
N SER A 625 -1.73 12.46 -30.13
CA SER A 625 -0.98 12.44 -31.39
C SER A 625 0.50 12.20 -31.12
N LYS A 626 1.15 11.43 -32.00
CA LYS A 626 2.61 11.28 -32.00
C LYS A 626 3.33 12.49 -32.59
N ASN A 627 2.60 13.37 -33.29
CA ASN A 627 3.15 14.52 -33.99
C ASN A 627 2.50 15.81 -33.45
N ALA A 628 3.32 16.71 -32.88
CA ALA A 628 2.89 18.02 -32.40
C ALA A 628 2.72 19.06 -33.52
N ALA A 629 3.25 18.81 -34.72
CA ALA A 629 3.27 19.78 -35.82
C ALA A 629 1.93 19.91 -36.55
N SER A 630 1.08 18.89 -36.46
CA SER A 630 -0.23 18.90 -37.13
C SER A 630 -1.24 18.16 -36.28
N PHE A 631 -2.30 18.87 -35.90
CA PHE A 631 -3.45 18.31 -35.22
C PHE A 631 -4.69 18.44 -36.09
N PRO A 632 -5.60 17.46 -36.06
CA PRO A 632 -6.82 17.52 -36.85
C PRO A 632 -7.70 18.73 -36.49
N ALA A 633 -8.43 19.24 -37.47
CA ALA A 633 -9.46 20.25 -37.28
C ALA A 633 -10.73 19.60 -36.71
N PHE A 634 -11.33 20.25 -35.70
CA PHE A 634 -12.52 19.75 -35.04
C PHE A 634 -13.73 20.64 -35.27
N LYS A 635 -14.90 19.99 -35.34
CA LYS A 635 -16.21 20.63 -35.12
C LYS A 635 -17.03 19.71 -34.23
N ALA A 636 -17.84 20.27 -33.35
CA ALA A 636 -18.81 19.50 -32.58
C ALA A 636 -20.09 20.31 -32.34
N LYS A 637 -21.23 19.63 -32.24
CA LYS A 637 -22.50 20.22 -31.85
C LYS A 637 -23.44 19.18 -31.23
N PHE A 638 -24.33 19.64 -30.37
CA PHE A 638 -25.47 18.85 -29.93
C PHE A 638 -26.52 18.72 -31.03
N LEU A 639 -27.11 17.53 -31.14
CA LEU A 639 -28.28 17.30 -31.99
C LEU A 639 -29.59 17.36 -31.19
N ASN A 640 -29.54 17.07 -29.88
CA ASN A 640 -30.65 17.33 -28.96
C ASN A 640 -30.74 18.82 -28.65
N LYS A 641 -31.95 19.41 -28.81
CA LYS A 641 -32.19 20.84 -28.55
C LYS A 641 -31.97 21.24 -27.09
N LYS A 642 -32.18 20.33 -26.15
CA LYS A 642 -32.01 20.50 -24.70
C LYS A 642 -31.42 19.22 -24.12
N PHE A 643 -31.02 19.27 -22.85
CA PHE A 643 -30.69 18.09 -22.07
C PHE A 643 -31.86 17.06 -22.12
N ASP A 644 -31.51 15.78 -22.26
CA ASP A 644 -32.45 14.66 -22.28
C ASP A 644 -32.02 13.65 -21.21
N GLU A 645 -32.88 13.38 -20.23
CA GLU A 645 -32.58 12.47 -19.12
C GLU A 645 -32.26 11.05 -19.63
N ASN A 646 -32.81 10.66 -20.78
CA ASN A 646 -32.70 9.29 -21.30
C ASN A 646 -31.62 9.11 -22.37
N GLY A 647 -30.82 10.13 -22.69
CA GLY A 647 -29.81 9.98 -23.74
C GLY A 647 -29.09 11.27 -24.13
N VAL A 648 -28.14 11.12 -25.04
CA VAL A 648 -27.51 12.25 -25.74
C VAL A 648 -27.28 11.88 -27.19
N LYS A 649 -27.40 12.84 -28.10
CA LYS A 649 -27.00 12.73 -29.50
C LYS A 649 -26.16 13.94 -29.88
N ILE A 650 -24.95 13.70 -30.36
CA ILE A 650 -24.02 14.74 -30.82
C ILE A 650 -23.50 14.41 -32.21
N GLU A 651 -23.09 15.44 -32.95
CA GLU A 651 -22.33 15.29 -34.20
C GLU A 651 -20.95 15.91 -34.00
N ILE A 652 -19.91 15.13 -34.29
CA ILE A 652 -18.53 15.60 -34.32
C ILE A 652 -17.99 15.52 -35.76
N SER A 653 -16.94 16.30 -36.02
CA SER A 653 -16.14 16.20 -37.23
C SER A 653 -14.66 16.29 -36.90
N VAL A 654 -13.88 15.34 -37.42
CA VAL A 654 -12.41 15.28 -37.31
C VAL A 654 -11.85 15.30 -38.73
N ASP A 655 -11.12 16.36 -39.09
CA ASP A 655 -10.64 16.60 -40.47
C ASP A 655 -11.73 16.45 -41.54
N GLY A 656 -12.91 17.01 -41.27
CA GLY A 656 -14.04 17.01 -42.18
C GLY A 656 -14.85 15.70 -42.21
N LYS A 657 -14.34 14.60 -41.64
CA LYS A 657 -15.10 13.35 -41.48
C LYS A 657 -16.11 13.51 -40.35
N LYS A 658 -17.40 13.47 -40.68
CA LYS A 658 -18.49 13.60 -39.70
C LYS A 658 -18.83 12.25 -39.07
N ARG A 659 -19.21 12.27 -37.79
CA ARG A 659 -19.72 11.12 -37.05
C ARG A 659 -20.79 11.56 -36.07
N GLN A 660 -21.84 10.76 -35.91
CA GLN A 660 -22.80 10.92 -34.83
C GLN A 660 -22.42 9.99 -33.68
N LEU A 661 -22.42 10.50 -32.45
CA LEU A 661 -22.25 9.71 -31.25
C LEU A 661 -23.52 9.84 -30.42
N GLU A 662 -24.08 8.70 -29.99
CA GLU A 662 -25.31 8.70 -29.22
C GLU A 662 -25.41 7.48 -28.29
N TYR A 663 -26.22 7.62 -27.25
CA TYR A 663 -26.68 6.51 -26.43
C TYR A 663 -28.11 6.77 -25.96
N LYS A 664 -28.75 5.69 -25.51
CA LYS A 664 -30.02 5.71 -24.76
C LYS A 664 -29.80 4.96 -23.45
N LEU A 665 -30.37 5.47 -22.36
CA LEU A 665 -30.27 4.91 -21.01
C LEU A 665 -31.42 3.98 -20.67
#